data_AF-I0ICH0-F1
#
_entry.id   AF-I0ICH0-F1
#
_cell.length_a   1.000
_cell.length_b   1.000
_cell.length_c   1.000
_cell.angle_alpha   90.00
_cell.angle_beta   90.00
_cell.angle_gamma   90.00
#
_symmetry.space_group_name_H-M   'P 1'
#
loop_
_entity.id
_entity.type
_entity.pdbx_description
1 polymer ?
#
loop_
_entity_poly.entity_id
_entity_poly.type
_entity_poly.pdbx_seq_one_letter_code
_entity_poly.pdbx_strand_id
1 'polypeptide(L)'
;MPVRLFESDRFEPLWTRFLEATDPRTAANPLRPEEVVVPGGGWEAWLTRRLARERGAAVRPRCSALAALLLGVQRRAGAADRDGRTFFDVDGWTLRLAAALREERADGPPARWLAAGVGDEDALERRVQLGRRLAVLLDGYLLTRPELVEAMAAEPESLPEEMNGRFADAFAWQARLFGPLLRESGIGPAGPAYEALAEELATGEGHHPAVPARVAVWVSGAVAPAQLRGLEMLDAAGCAVTVLVLAASETYLADLLPASWFGDEEAAELDDPDLHRELPHPLLAAWGQLTRDRQKLLLEETAGERWQPQEVEPAREAAEPADRGLLGALQATIRGARPPEPGMADADGSVVVHGAGGLRRQAEVLRERLLVAFDELPGLRPEDVLVLCPDPEAFAPHVEAVFERPVPGQAQPLTVHLSGRSPRRERPGVSAFFRLLGVLGGRAEAPEVLGLVADPAFATPGMPDAAGAAALGADVGAAGIRFGFDAADRAAEGRPADATHTWEAGLDRLTLGTLLPPPEGGRLGEPVGSVVTLDRAERAETLGALAGFVGRLHAACAEADEPADARAWSARAVAWSEGFLAEGFDDFGRAQVREAAESLAEDAEAAGLAEDLPLSVWSAELGRRLDGVAGGGRFRTGGVTVCEPAAAAWLPHRVVAWLGLSDGSFPRRTPEASFDLAAAEHRPGDRPAAAVDRSLLLGSLMAAGDRFLVVFEDRDTHGDPRAPAAVVVELLEVLRTLVGEEHADAVSPVHHPMHAFSPDAFDAAEPGRQGVEPEMLAAAEALVAGRRGDAPAVAASGDAAAGVEPVTEVPLRDLEDLMCRAWILRLRALGVGADFADAVPEAEDPQELDALEDWQLREALLAHGLGGVGAEEARRRLAAAGRTPAGAMGDRVLGRLAAEAEAVAAAVERAAGAGGLASFAPLTIEAEVDDVRVAGRVERVRPGLHLHATSSRLKAKRRAAAWVRHVVLAAAGEGRRGVVVGRPEAGPGVQTLDLAPLRPGEAWEHLGVMLRWLERARREPLPCDADVAAAFPKDDEPRPSDIEAALARFHEAPGSGQPAAADGPDVKLAFGDADPMRLEDAELGNLQAAMARDLWGPLEACLRGAAEGASS
;
A
#
# COMPACT_ATOMS: atom_id res chain seq x y z
N MET A 1 37.24 -37.31 -3.76
CA MET A 1 36.76 -38.61 -3.20
C MET A 1 35.76 -39.07 -4.25
N PRO A 2 34.67 -39.78 -3.98
CA PRO A 2 33.53 -39.70 -4.88
C PRO A 2 32.38 -38.98 -4.21
N VAL A 3 31.54 -38.31 -5.00
CA VAL A 3 30.37 -37.59 -4.50
C VAL A 3 29.40 -38.60 -3.91
N ARG A 4 29.09 -38.47 -2.62
CA ARG A 4 28.14 -39.37 -1.93
C ARG A 4 26.72 -38.88 -2.16
N LEU A 5 25.89 -39.69 -2.79
CA LEU A 5 24.50 -39.37 -3.08
C LEU A 5 23.56 -40.20 -2.21
N PHE A 6 22.71 -39.53 -1.43
CA PHE A 6 21.65 -40.15 -0.65
C PHE A 6 20.31 -39.59 -1.14
N GLU A 7 19.39 -40.47 -1.50
CA GLU A 7 18.02 -40.13 -1.89
C GLU A 7 17.04 -40.80 -0.94
N SER A 8 15.98 -40.09 -0.55
CA SER A 8 14.93 -40.64 0.29
C SER A 8 13.64 -39.82 0.18
N ASP A 9 12.50 -40.51 0.31
CA ASP A 9 11.15 -39.91 0.36
C ASP A 9 10.77 -39.35 1.75
N ARG A 10 11.67 -39.51 2.72
CA ARG A 10 11.56 -39.02 4.10
C ARG A 10 12.73 -38.11 4.48
N PHE A 11 12.45 -37.17 5.37
CA PHE A 11 13.44 -36.23 5.85
C PHE A 11 14.38 -36.85 6.89
N GLU A 12 13.87 -37.65 7.82
CA GLU A 12 14.60 -38.18 8.98
C GLU A 12 15.81 -39.06 8.60
N PRO A 13 15.72 -39.96 7.59
CA PRO A 13 16.88 -40.71 7.16
C PRO A 13 17.99 -39.81 6.59
N LEU A 14 17.64 -38.83 5.76
CA LEU A 14 18.59 -37.84 5.23
C LEU A 14 19.17 -36.96 6.33
N TRP A 15 18.38 -36.62 7.34
CA TRP A 15 18.85 -35.88 8.51
C TRP A 15 19.94 -36.64 9.26
N THR A 16 19.77 -37.97 9.42
CA THR A 16 20.80 -38.81 10.04
C THR A 16 22.10 -38.75 9.23
N ARG A 17 22.02 -38.88 7.90
CA ARG A 17 23.19 -38.78 7.01
C ARG A 17 23.81 -37.38 7.02
N PHE A 18 23.01 -36.33 7.13
CA PHE A 18 23.48 -34.97 7.30
C PHE A 18 24.26 -34.79 8.62
N LEU A 19 23.76 -35.36 9.72
CA LEU A 19 24.44 -35.32 11.02
C LEU A 19 25.80 -36.04 10.97
N GLU A 20 25.87 -37.18 10.27
CA GLU A 20 27.12 -37.93 10.04
C GLU A 20 28.11 -37.12 9.17
N ALA A 21 27.63 -36.52 8.07
CA ALA A 21 28.45 -35.74 7.15
C ALA A 21 29.02 -34.46 7.81
N THR A 22 28.28 -33.87 8.75
CA THR A 22 28.62 -32.63 9.45
C THR A 22 29.07 -32.84 10.89
N ASP A 23 29.54 -34.05 11.24
CA ASP A 23 29.99 -34.35 12.61
C ASP A 23 31.20 -33.45 12.97
N PRO A 24 31.12 -32.61 14.01
CA PRO A 24 32.23 -31.73 14.40
C PRO A 24 33.47 -32.51 14.87
N ARG A 25 33.32 -33.78 15.28
CA ARG A 25 34.45 -34.63 15.71
C ARG A 25 35.34 -35.09 14.56
N THR A 26 34.81 -35.06 13.33
CA THR A 26 35.57 -35.37 12.12
C THR A 26 36.12 -34.11 11.44
N ALA A 27 35.80 -32.92 11.96
CA ALA A 27 36.30 -31.65 11.44
C ALA A 27 37.72 -31.36 11.94
N ALA A 28 38.55 -30.77 11.07
CA ALA A 28 39.87 -30.26 11.48
C ALA A 28 39.75 -29.08 12.47
N ASN A 29 38.66 -28.31 12.41
CA ASN A 29 38.35 -27.23 13.36
C ASN A 29 36.84 -27.21 13.65
N PRO A 30 36.40 -27.62 14.85
CA PRO A 30 34.97 -27.70 15.21
C PRO A 30 34.31 -26.32 15.39
N LEU A 31 35.08 -25.23 15.43
CA LEU A 31 34.57 -23.86 15.51
C LEU A 31 34.38 -23.20 14.14
N ARG A 32 34.86 -23.83 13.06
CA ARG A 32 34.60 -23.35 11.70
C ARG A 32 33.16 -23.71 11.32
N PRO A 33 32.35 -22.75 10.83
CA PRO A 33 31.03 -23.05 10.30
C PRO A 33 31.08 -24.09 9.19
N GLU A 34 30.14 -25.04 9.21
CA GLU A 34 29.94 -25.98 8.09
C GLU A 34 29.37 -25.23 6.88
N GLU A 35 29.87 -25.53 5.69
CA GLU A 35 29.30 -25.03 4.43
C GLU A 35 28.16 -25.97 4.01
N VAL A 36 26.94 -25.43 3.91
CA VAL A 36 25.74 -26.20 3.60
C VAL A 36 25.02 -25.52 2.45
N VAL A 37 24.75 -26.28 1.38
CA VAL A 37 23.91 -25.79 0.29
C VAL A 37 22.46 -26.14 0.59
N VAL A 38 21.59 -25.14 0.49
CA VAL A 38 20.17 -25.26 0.82
C VAL A 38 19.27 -24.72 -0.29
N PRO A 39 18.04 -25.24 -0.46
CA PRO A 39 17.09 -24.76 -1.45
C PRO A 39 16.57 -23.32 -1.23
N GLY A 40 16.54 -22.84 0.01
CA GLY A 40 15.97 -21.53 0.34
C GLY A 40 16.37 -20.99 1.71
N GLY A 41 16.12 -19.70 1.97
CA GLY A 41 16.60 -18.99 3.16
C GLY A 41 16.08 -19.51 4.50
N GLY A 42 14.89 -20.14 4.52
CA GLY A 42 14.30 -20.71 5.74
C GLY A 42 15.06 -21.89 6.33
N TRP A 43 15.84 -22.57 5.49
CA TRP A 43 16.64 -23.71 5.89
C TRP A 43 17.70 -23.35 6.93
N GLU A 44 18.37 -22.21 6.81
CA GLU A 44 19.48 -21.88 7.71
C GLU A 44 19.03 -21.81 9.18
N ALA A 45 17.95 -21.07 9.45
CA ALA A 45 17.41 -20.93 10.79
C ALA A 45 16.86 -22.26 11.32
N TRP A 46 16.16 -23.01 10.46
CA TRP A 46 15.63 -24.32 10.79
C TRP A 46 16.75 -25.32 11.13
N LEU A 47 17.77 -25.43 10.27
CA LEU A 47 18.94 -26.30 10.44
C LEU A 47 19.71 -25.94 11.70
N THR A 48 19.98 -24.65 11.93
CA THR A 48 20.70 -24.17 13.12
C THR A 48 19.98 -24.61 14.39
N ARG A 49 18.65 -24.45 14.44
CA ARG A 49 17.83 -24.83 15.59
C ARG A 49 17.75 -26.33 15.78
N ARG A 50 17.55 -27.09 14.69
CA ARG A 50 17.51 -28.55 14.73
C ARG A 50 18.84 -29.12 15.19
N LEU A 51 19.97 -28.63 14.65
CA LEU A 51 21.32 -28.98 15.09
C LEU A 51 21.54 -28.66 16.57
N ALA A 52 21.14 -27.47 17.04
CA ALA A 52 21.29 -27.08 18.44
C ALA A 52 20.48 -27.97 19.38
N ARG A 53 19.28 -28.42 18.98
CA ARG A 53 18.45 -29.36 19.75
C ARG A 53 19.06 -30.75 19.84
N GLU A 54 19.51 -31.28 18.71
CA GLU A 54 20.08 -32.64 18.62
C GLU A 54 21.46 -32.73 19.30
N ARG A 55 22.28 -31.68 19.19
CA ARG A 55 23.67 -31.66 19.70
C ARG A 55 23.83 -30.92 21.02
N GLY A 56 22.79 -30.27 21.54
CA GLY A 56 22.82 -29.38 22.71
C GLY A 56 23.41 -27.99 22.43
N ALA A 57 24.30 -27.86 21.46
CA ALA A 57 24.79 -26.58 20.91
C ALA A 57 25.24 -26.79 19.46
N ALA A 58 25.18 -25.73 18.64
CA ALA A 58 25.67 -25.77 17.26
C ALA A 58 26.29 -24.43 16.87
N VAL A 59 27.38 -24.48 16.10
CA VAL A 59 27.85 -23.33 15.33
C VAL A 59 26.89 -23.16 14.16
N ARG A 60 26.42 -21.93 13.93
CA ARG A 60 25.53 -21.62 12.81
C ARG A 60 26.21 -22.02 11.49
N PRO A 61 25.63 -22.95 10.71
CA PRO A 61 26.17 -23.31 9.39
C PRO A 61 26.12 -22.11 8.46
N ARG A 62 27.04 -22.07 7.49
CA ARG A 62 26.99 -21.12 6.38
C ARG A 62 26.12 -21.73 5.28
N CYS A 63 24.90 -21.24 5.20
CA CYS A 63 23.95 -21.67 4.19
C CYS A 63 24.04 -20.79 2.94
N SER A 64 24.05 -21.41 1.76
CA SER A 64 24.02 -20.71 0.47
C SER A 64 23.29 -21.53 -0.59
N ALA A 65 22.84 -20.87 -1.66
CA ALA A 65 22.43 -21.58 -2.86
C ALA A 65 23.65 -22.19 -3.56
N LEU A 66 23.46 -23.26 -4.34
CA LEU A 66 24.56 -23.96 -5.00
C LEU A 66 25.35 -23.04 -5.93
N ALA A 67 24.66 -22.21 -6.72
CA ALA A 67 25.30 -21.24 -7.59
C ALA A 67 26.18 -20.24 -6.81
N ALA A 68 25.70 -19.74 -5.66
CA ALA A 68 26.45 -18.80 -4.82
C ALA A 68 27.70 -19.44 -4.19
N LEU A 69 27.63 -20.71 -3.79
CA LEU A 69 28.80 -21.45 -3.31
C LEU A 69 29.85 -21.59 -4.41
N LEU A 70 29.45 -22.08 -5.58
CA LEU A 70 30.35 -22.31 -6.73
C LEU A 70 30.99 -20.99 -7.19
N LEU A 71 30.19 -19.93 -7.26
CA LEU A 71 30.64 -18.56 -7.50
C LEU A 71 31.67 -18.09 -6.47
N GLY A 72 31.41 -18.35 -5.18
CA GLY A 72 32.34 -18.01 -4.11
C GLY A 72 33.69 -18.74 -4.24
N VAL A 73 33.68 -19.99 -4.68
CA VAL A 73 34.91 -20.76 -4.94
C VAL A 73 35.67 -20.19 -6.13
N GLN A 74 35.01 -19.91 -7.25
CA GLN A 74 35.61 -19.28 -8.43
C GLN A 74 36.30 -17.96 -8.09
N ARG A 75 35.59 -17.06 -7.39
CA ARG A 75 36.14 -15.76 -6.96
C ARG A 75 37.37 -15.91 -6.06
N ARG A 76 37.34 -16.82 -5.09
CA ARG A 76 38.48 -17.08 -4.19
C ARG A 76 39.65 -17.75 -4.89
N ALA A 77 39.39 -18.51 -5.96
CA ALA A 77 40.42 -19.13 -6.78
C ALA A 77 41.09 -18.14 -7.75
N GLY A 78 40.51 -16.95 -7.95
CA GLY A 78 40.98 -16.02 -8.98
C GLY A 78 40.61 -16.44 -10.40
N ALA A 79 39.74 -17.45 -10.54
CA ALA A 79 39.24 -17.99 -11.81
C ALA A 79 38.09 -17.15 -12.40
N ALA A 80 38.19 -15.84 -12.22
CA ALA A 80 37.27 -14.89 -12.81
C ALA A 80 37.71 -14.59 -14.25
N ASP A 81 36.78 -14.10 -15.06
CA ASP A 81 37.11 -13.64 -16.40
C ASP A 81 38.07 -12.42 -16.39
N ARG A 82 38.41 -11.89 -17.56
CA ARG A 82 39.32 -10.73 -17.69
C ARG A 82 38.86 -9.49 -16.91
N ASP A 83 37.57 -9.40 -16.62
CA ASP A 83 36.91 -8.29 -15.92
C ASP A 83 36.58 -8.65 -14.46
N GLY A 84 37.02 -9.80 -13.95
CA GLY A 84 36.76 -10.23 -12.57
C GLY A 84 35.36 -10.83 -12.35
N ARG A 85 34.62 -11.14 -13.42
CA ARG A 85 33.25 -11.68 -13.37
C ARG A 85 33.21 -13.18 -13.60
N THR A 86 32.03 -13.75 -13.38
CA THR A 86 31.80 -15.20 -13.36
C THR A 86 30.59 -15.55 -14.21
N PHE A 87 30.36 -16.85 -14.39
CA PHE A 87 29.27 -17.39 -15.20
C PHE A 87 27.85 -17.06 -14.71
N PHE A 88 27.65 -16.49 -13.51
CA PHE A 88 26.33 -16.34 -12.84
C PHE A 88 25.99 -14.89 -12.41
N ASP A 89 26.35 -13.90 -13.22
CA ASP A 89 26.18 -12.48 -12.87
C ASP A 89 25.08 -11.79 -13.71
N VAL A 90 23.82 -12.01 -13.36
CA VAL A 90 22.66 -11.43 -14.08
C VAL A 90 22.67 -9.90 -14.07
N ASP A 91 23.03 -9.28 -12.94
CA ASP A 91 23.00 -7.82 -12.81
C ASP A 91 24.14 -7.19 -13.64
N GLY A 92 25.36 -7.75 -13.61
CA GLY A 92 26.46 -7.31 -14.47
C GLY A 92 26.18 -7.53 -15.97
N TRP A 93 25.57 -8.66 -16.33
CA TRP A 93 25.16 -8.95 -17.72
C TRP A 93 24.02 -8.05 -18.20
N THR A 94 23.12 -7.62 -17.31
CA THR A 94 22.04 -6.69 -17.64
C THR A 94 22.60 -5.40 -18.24
N LEU A 95 23.59 -4.80 -17.58
CA LEU A 95 24.22 -3.56 -18.03
C LEU A 95 25.07 -3.77 -19.28
N ARG A 96 25.77 -4.90 -19.39
CA ARG A 96 26.58 -5.24 -20.58
C ARG A 96 25.71 -5.44 -21.83
N LEU A 97 24.57 -6.08 -21.66
CA LEU A 97 23.59 -6.24 -22.75
C LEU A 97 22.91 -4.92 -23.09
N ALA A 98 22.60 -4.07 -22.10
CA ALA A 98 22.07 -2.73 -22.35
C ALA A 98 23.04 -1.85 -23.16
N ALA A 99 24.35 -1.94 -22.87
CA ALA A 99 25.40 -1.29 -23.66
C ALA A 99 25.47 -1.87 -25.09
N ALA A 100 25.49 -3.20 -25.23
CA ALA A 100 25.56 -3.87 -26.53
C ALA A 100 24.35 -3.57 -27.45
N LEU A 101 23.16 -3.44 -26.87
CA LEU A 101 21.93 -3.10 -27.60
C LEU A 101 21.97 -1.68 -28.21
N ARG A 102 22.88 -0.80 -27.76
CA ARG A 102 23.09 0.54 -28.34
C ARG A 102 23.80 0.51 -29.69
N GLU A 103 24.77 -0.38 -29.87
CA GLU A 103 25.70 -0.39 -31.01
C GLU A 103 25.11 -1.01 -32.29
N GLU A 104 23.78 -0.91 -32.49
CA GLU A 104 23.06 -1.51 -33.62
C GLU A 104 23.26 -3.04 -33.77
N ARG A 105 23.64 -3.75 -32.70
CA ARG A 105 23.59 -5.23 -32.66
C ARG A 105 22.16 -5.77 -32.49
N ALA A 106 21.18 -4.89 -32.35
CA ALA A 106 19.78 -5.26 -32.25
C ALA A 106 19.21 -5.53 -33.65
N ASP A 107 18.90 -6.79 -33.92
CA ASP A 107 18.12 -7.24 -35.08
C ASP A 107 16.83 -7.90 -34.60
N GLY A 108 15.82 -7.98 -35.47
CA GLY A 108 14.61 -8.77 -35.20
C GLY A 108 13.73 -8.18 -34.09
N PRO A 109 13.15 -9.01 -33.18
CA PRO A 109 12.23 -8.55 -32.15
C PRO A 109 12.79 -7.50 -31.17
N PRO A 110 14.05 -7.61 -30.65
CA PRO A 110 14.69 -6.56 -29.86
C PRO A 110 14.65 -5.17 -30.51
N ALA A 111 15.02 -5.08 -31.79
CA ALA A 111 15.03 -3.81 -32.52
C ALA A 111 13.64 -3.19 -32.63
N ARG A 112 12.61 -4.02 -32.88
CA ARG A 112 11.21 -3.55 -32.95
C ARG A 112 10.70 -3.03 -31.61
N TRP A 113 11.06 -3.70 -30.51
CA TRP A 113 10.65 -3.28 -29.18
C TRP A 113 11.35 -1.98 -28.75
N LEU A 114 12.64 -1.82 -29.07
CA LEU A 114 13.37 -0.57 -28.84
C LEU A 114 12.84 0.59 -29.71
N ALA A 115 12.50 0.32 -30.97
CA ALA A 115 11.97 1.32 -31.90
C ALA A 115 10.52 1.76 -31.61
N ALA A 116 9.78 1.01 -30.78
CA ALA A 116 8.41 1.36 -30.40
C ALA A 116 8.33 2.50 -29.37
N GLY A 117 9.47 3.02 -28.91
CA GLY A 117 9.56 4.05 -27.88
C GLY A 117 9.36 5.48 -28.34
N VAL A 118 9.10 6.39 -27.38
CA VAL A 118 8.95 7.83 -27.63
C VAL A 118 10.00 8.60 -26.82
N GLY A 119 11.11 8.99 -27.48
CA GLY A 119 12.20 9.78 -26.85
C GLY A 119 13.43 8.96 -26.43
N ASP A 120 14.51 9.66 -26.07
CA ASP A 120 15.84 9.07 -25.79
C ASP A 120 15.97 8.49 -24.37
N GLU A 121 15.41 9.12 -23.33
CA GLU A 121 15.37 8.58 -21.96
C GLU A 121 14.62 7.24 -21.91
N ASP A 122 13.49 7.25 -22.59
CA ASP A 122 12.63 6.14 -22.94
C ASP A 122 13.39 4.99 -23.64
N ALA A 123 14.51 5.27 -24.30
CA ALA A 123 15.31 4.26 -25.01
C ALA A 123 16.33 3.56 -24.10
N LEU A 124 17.00 4.26 -23.16
CA LEU A 124 17.94 3.64 -22.23
C LEU A 124 17.21 2.79 -21.19
N GLU A 125 16.10 3.28 -20.64
CA GLU A 125 15.29 2.48 -19.71
C GLU A 125 14.86 1.17 -20.35
N ARG A 126 14.38 1.24 -21.60
CA ARG A 126 14.03 0.07 -22.38
C ARG A 126 15.24 -0.85 -22.57
N ARG A 127 16.40 -0.35 -22.99
CA ARG A 127 17.60 -1.19 -23.15
C ARG A 127 17.99 -1.92 -21.87
N VAL A 128 17.89 -1.29 -20.71
CA VAL A 128 18.15 -1.94 -19.41
C VAL A 128 17.10 -3.00 -19.09
N GLN A 129 15.81 -2.70 -19.28
CA GLN A 129 14.73 -3.67 -19.06
C GLN A 129 14.86 -4.92 -19.96
N LEU A 130 15.17 -4.73 -21.25
CA LEU A 130 15.41 -5.83 -22.18
C LEU A 130 16.71 -6.55 -21.87
N GLY A 131 17.80 -5.82 -21.59
CA GLY A 131 19.08 -6.37 -21.17
C GLY A 131 18.92 -7.32 -19.99
N ARG A 132 18.06 -6.98 -19.01
CA ARG A 132 17.76 -7.86 -17.88
C ARG A 132 17.06 -9.14 -18.28
N ARG A 133 16.02 -9.05 -19.12
CA ARG A 133 15.31 -10.25 -19.62
C ARG A 133 16.26 -11.18 -20.36
N LEU A 134 17.16 -10.62 -21.16
CA LEU A 134 18.17 -11.36 -21.91
C LEU A 134 19.26 -11.94 -20.99
N ALA A 135 19.68 -11.22 -19.95
CA ALA A 135 20.64 -11.71 -18.96
C ALA A 135 20.09 -12.92 -18.20
N VAL A 136 18.82 -12.88 -17.78
CA VAL A 136 18.15 -14.02 -17.13
C VAL A 136 18.06 -15.24 -18.08
N LEU A 137 17.76 -15.01 -19.36
CA LEU A 137 17.74 -16.09 -20.36
C LEU A 137 19.14 -16.69 -20.56
N LEU A 138 20.16 -15.85 -20.70
CA LEU A 138 21.55 -16.30 -20.87
C LEU A 138 22.04 -17.10 -19.66
N ASP A 139 21.72 -16.66 -18.43
CA ASP A 139 22.00 -17.40 -17.19
C ASP A 139 21.33 -18.79 -17.21
N GLY A 140 20.06 -18.85 -17.65
CA GLY A 140 19.35 -20.11 -17.85
C GLY A 140 20.04 -21.03 -18.86
N TYR A 141 20.48 -20.50 -20.01
CA TYR A 141 21.19 -21.28 -21.02
C TYR A 141 22.55 -21.77 -20.54
N LEU A 142 23.32 -20.93 -19.83
CA LEU A 142 24.61 -21.33 -19.25
C LEU A 142 24.48 -22.51 -18.28
N LEU A 143 23.33 -22.62 -17.60
CA LEU A 143 23.04 -23.70 -16.66
C LEU A 143 22.51 -24.98 -17.31
N THR A 144 21.61 -24.84 -18.29
CA THR A 144 20.75 -25.93 -18.77
C THR A 144 20.91 -26.26 -20.26
N ARG A 145 21.55 -25.38 -21.04
CA ARG A 145 21.75 -25.50 -22.49
C ARG A 145 23.16 -25.07 -22.90
N PRO A 146 24.22 -25.69 -22.34
CA PRO A 146 25.61 -25.33 -22.66
C PRO A 146 25.90 -25.37 -24.17
N GLU A 147 25.31 -26.31 -24.90
CA GLU A 147 25.43 -26.48 -26.35
C GLU A 147 24.95 -25.26 -27.15
N LEU A 148 23.89 -24.58 -26.67
CA LEU A 148 23.42 -23.35 -27.31
C LEU A 148 24.43 -22.23 -27.14
N VAL A 149 25.01 -22.11 -25.94
CA VAL A 149 26.04 -21.10 -25.64
C VAL A 149 27.32 -21.36 -26.44
N GLU A 150 27.74 -22.63 -26.58
CA GLU A 150 28.88 -23.02 -27.43
C GLU A 150 28.65 -22.62 -28.88
N ALA A 151 27.49 -22.97 -29.44
CA ALA A 151 27.14 -22.66 -30.81
C ALA A 151 27.11 -21.14 -31.06
N MET A 152 26.55 -20.36 -30.13
CA MET A 152 26.55 -18.89 -30.21
C MET A 152 27.96 -18.29 -30.12
N ALA A 153 28.87 -18.89 -29.35
CA ALA A 153 30.24 -18.41 -29.18
C ALA A 153 31.14 -18.73 -30.38
N ALA A 154 30.93 -19.86 -31.06
CA ALA A 154 31.73 -20.33 -32.20
C ALA A 154 31.49 -19.49 -33.48
N GLU A 155 30.36 -19.67 -34.18
CA GLU A 155 29.97 -18.89 -35.37
C GLU A 155 28.43 -18.77 -35.52
N PRO A 156 27.87 -17.58 -35.87
CA PRO A 156 26.42 -17.35 -35.91
C PRO A 156 25.61 -18.18 -36.94
N GLU A 157 26.27 -18.78 -37.94
CA GLU A 157 25.62 -19.44 -39.08
C GLU A 157 25.50 -20.97 -38.94
N SER A 158 26.12 -21.59 -37.94
CA SER A 158 25.94 -23.02 -37.65
C SER A 158 24.75 -23.24 -36.73
N LEU A 159 23.53 -23.17 -37.29
CA LEU A 159 22.32 -23.63 -36.60
C LEU A 159 22.50 -25.11 -36.21
N PRO A 160 22.22 -25.52 -34.96
CA PRO A 160 22.06 -26.93 -34.63
C PRO A 160 21.03 -27.56 -35.58
N GLU A 161 21.31 -28.75 -36.14
CA GLU A 161 20.41 -29.42 -37.11
C GLU A 161 18.98 -29.62 -36.58
N GLU A 162 18.84 -29.69 -35.25
CA GLU A 162 17.62 -29.84 -34.47
C GLU A 162 16.74 -28.57 -34.42
N MET A 163 17.31 -27.38 -34.71
CA MET A 163 16.68 -26.07 -34.51
C MET A 163 15.94 -25.55 -35.77
N ASN A 164 15.09 -26.39 -36.38
CA ASN A 164 14.32 -26.01 -37.57
C ASN A 164 13.03 -25.21 -37.23
N GLY A 165 12.64 -24.27 -38.10
CA GLY A 165 11.35 -23.57 -38.01
C GLY A 165 11.37 -22.26 -37.21
N ARG A 166 10.35 -22.03 -36.36
CA ARG A 166 10.07 -20.71 -35.72
C ARG A 166 11.17 -20.16 -34.80
N PHE A 167 12.08 -21.02 -34.34
CA PHE A 167 13.16 -20.65 -33.40
C PHE A 167 14.48 -20.34 -34.11
N ALA A 168 14.65 -20.68 -35.39
CA ALA A 168 15.88 -20.38 -36.15
C ALA A 168 16.17 -18.87 -36.19
N ASP A 169 15.13 -18.06 -36.44
CA ASP A 169 15.24 -16.60 -36.38
C ASP A 169 15.63 -16.12 -34.98
N ALA A 170 15.06 -16.74 -33.94
CA ALA A 170 15.33 -16.39 -32.54
C ALA A 170 16.77 -16.69 -32.13
N PHE A 171 17.30 -17.85 -32.54
CA PHE A 171 18.69 -18.22 -32.32
C PHE A 171 19.62 -17.29 -33.09
N ALA A 172 19.33 -17.01 -34.37
CA ALA A 172 20.21 -16.22 -35.21
C ALA A 172 20.47 -14.81 -34.66
N TRP A 173 19.45 -14.10 -34.18
CA TRP A 173 19.68 -12.77 -33.59
C TRP A 173 20.33 -12.87 -32.19
N GLN A 174 20.00 -13.89 -31.39
CA GLN A 174 20.63 -14.11 -30.08
C GLN A 174 22.12 -14.43 -30.23
N ALA A 175 22.50 -15.26 -31.19
CA ALA A 175 23.90 -15.57 -31.49
C ALA A 175 24.69 -14.33 -31.93
N ARG A 176 24.09 -13.44 -32.73
CA ARG A 176 24.72 -12.16 -33.10
C ARG A 176 24.91 -11.23 -31.91
N LEU A 177 23.99 -11.23 -30.95
CA LEU A 177 24.08 -10.41 -29.75
C LEU A 177 25.04 -10.99 -28.71
N PHE A 178 24.84 -12.26 -28.33
CA PHE A 178 25.59 -12.93 -27.27
C PHE A 178 26.98 -13.37 -27.71
N GLY A 179 27.15 -13.87 -28.93
CA GLY A 179 28.39 -14.48 -29.40
C GLY A 179 29.63 -13.58 -29.22
N PRO A 180 29.62 -12.31 -29.65
CA PRO A 180 30.72 -11.39 -29.39
C PRO A 180 30.99 -11.18 -27.90
N LEU A 181 29.95 -11.01 -27.09
CA LEU A 181 30.09 -10.75 -25.66
C LEU A 181 30.65 -11.95 -24.91
N LEU A 182 30.25 -13.17 -25.28
CA LEU A 182 30.78 -14.43 -24.76
C LEU A 182 32.26 -14.58 -25.11
N ARG A 183 32.67 -14.27 -26.35
CA ARG A 183 34.08 -14.30 -26.77
C ARG A 183 34.95 -13.23 -26.09
N GLU A 184 34.43 -12.02 -25.93
CA GLU A 184 35.13 -10.91 -25.27
C GLU A 184 35.36 -11.17 -23.78
N SER A 185 34.32 -11.64 -23.09
CA SER A 185 34.41 -12.05 -21.68
C SER A 185 35.26 -13.31 -21.52
N GLY A 186 35.32 -14.20 -22.52
CA GLY A 186 35.92 -15.53 -22.36
C GLY A 186 35.04 -16.46 -21.53
N ILE A 187 33.77 -16.09 -21.33
CA ILE A 187 32.76 -16.92 -20.69
C ILE A 187 32.36 -18.00 -21.70
N GLY A 188 32.80 -19.22 -21.41
CA GLY A 188 32.33 -20.44 -22.04
C GLY A 188 31.18 -21.08 -21.25
N PRO A 189 30.75 -22.27 -21.67
CA PRO A 189 29.76 -23.05 -20.94
C PRO A 189 30.32 -23.44 -19.56
N ALA A 190 29.43 -23.47 -18.57
CA ALA A 190 29.84 -23.68 -17.18
C ALA A 190 30.54 -25.05 -16.97
N GLY A 191 30.14 -26.10 -17.69
CA GLY A 191 30.73 -27.44 -17.59
C GLY A 191 32.25 -27.47 -17.85
N PRO A 192 32.71 -27.17 -19.08
CA PRO A 192 34.15 -27.12 -19.40
C PRO A 192 34.95 -26.17 -18.50
N ALA A 193 34.34 -25.04 -18.10
CA ALA A 193 34.99 -24.11 -17.17
C ALA A 193 35.22 -24.72 -15.78
N TYR A 194 34.26 -25.50 -15.27
CA TYR A 194 34.44 -26.23 -14.01
C TYR A 194 35.49 -27.32 -14.12
N GLU A 195 35.62 -28.00 -15.26
CA GLU A 195 36.68 -28.99 -15.49
C GLU A 195 38.07 -28.35 -15.47
N ALA A 196 38.25 -27.24 -16.20
CA ALA A 196 39.51 -26.50 -16.21
C ALA A 196 39.89 -25.97 -14.81
N LEU A 197 38.90 -25.45 -14.07
CA LEU A 197 39.11 -24.98 -12.69
C LEU A 197 39.44 -26.14 -11.74
N ALA A 198 38.81 -27.30 -11.91
CA ALA A 198 39.12 -28.49 -11.10
C ALA A 198 40.58 -28.90 -11.27
N GLU A 199 41.09 -28.91 -12.51
CA GLU A 199 42.49 -29.19 -12.81
C GLU A 199 43.42 -28.18 -12.13
N GLU A 200 43.13 -26.88 -12.25
CA GLU A 200 43.92 -25.82 -11.61
C GLU A 200 43.98 -26.00 -10.10
N LEU A 201 42.83 -26.20 -9.45
CA LEU A 201 42.73 -26.38 -8.00
C LEU A 201 43.42 -27.66 -7.50
N ALA A 202 43.58 -28.67 -8.35
CA ALA A 202 44.23 -29.94 -8.02
C ALA A 202 45.77 -29.90 -8.12
N THR A 203 46.38 -28.87 -8.71
CA THR A 203 47.84 -28.83 -9.01
C THR A 203 48.76 -28.51 -7.83
N GLY A 204 48.23 -28.17 -6.64
CA GLY A 204 49.00 -27.82 -5.45
C GLY A 204 49.21 -28.95 -4.43
N GLU A 205 50.24 -28.84 -3.57
CA GLU A 205 50.39 -29.73 -2.41
C GLU A 205 49.42 -29.33 -1.28
N GLY A 206 48.30 -30.06 -1.15
CA GLY A 206 47.34 -29.91 -0.06
C GLY A 206 46.00 -29.30 -0.46
N HIS A 207 45.11 -29.07 0.52
CA HIS A 207 43.76 -28.54 0.28
C HIS A 207 43.79 -27.05 -0.08
N HIS A 208 43.23 -26.69 -1.24
CA HIS A 208 43.23 -25.31 -1.73
C HIS A 208 42.32 -24.41 -0.85
N PRO A 209 42.78 -23.22 -0.40
CA PRO A 209 42.04 -22.37 0.53
C PRO A 209 40.72 -21.81 -0.04
N ALA A 210 40.58 -21.75 -1.37
CA ALA A 210 39.34 -21.32 -2.02
C ALA A 210 38.19 -22.32 -1.88
N VAL A 211 38.52 -23.61 -1.72
CA VAL A 211 37.60 -24.74 -1.70
C VAL A 211 37.26 -25.07 -0.25
N PRO A 212 36.02 -25.42 0.09
CA PRO A 212 35.69 -25.89 1.42
C PRO A 212 36.16 -27.34 1.64
N ALA A 213 36.52 -27.69 2.87
CA ALA A 213 36.99 -29.05 3.20
C ALA A 213 35.89 -30.11 3.00
N ARG A 214 34.64 -29.74 3.30
CA ARG A 214 33.45 -30.55 3.06
C ARG A 214 32.25 -29.67 2.79
N VAL A 215 31.28 -30.20 2.06
CA VAL A 215 29.99 -29.56 1.79
C VAL A 215 28.87 -30.58 1.87
N ALA A 216 27.76 -30.19 2.51
CA ALA A 216 26.51 -30.93 2.47
C ALA A 216 25.50 -30.17 1.59
N VAL A 217 24.87 -30.85 0.64
CA VAL A 217 24.02 -30.24 -0.39
C VAL A 217 22.62 -30.83 -0.30
N TRP A 218 21.66 -30.02 0.13
CA TRP A 218 20.25 -30.40 0.12
C TRP A 218 19.62 -30.05 -1.22
N VAL A 219 19.00 -31.05 -1.84
CA VAL A 219 18.34 -30.95 -3.14
C VAL A 219 16.89 -31.38 -2.98
N SER A 220 15.95 -30.51 -3.34
CA SER A 220 14.52 -30.83 -3.28
C SER A 220 13.76 -30.50 -4.57
N GLY A 221 14.28 -29.59 -5.40
CA GLY A 221 13.72 -29.23 -6.71
C GLY A 221 14.61 -29.69 -7.87
N ALA A 222 14.52 -28.96 -8.98
CA ALA A 222 15.33 -29.18 -10.17
C ALA A 222 16.81 -28.84 -9.95
N VAL A 223 17.70 -29.67 -10.50
CA VAL A 223 19.15 -29.41 -10.55
C VAL A 223 19.53 -29.23 -12.00
N ALA A 224 20.40 -28.25 -12.30
CA ALA A 224 20.89 -28.05 -13.65
C ALA A 224 22.13 -28.93 -13.92
N PRO A 225 22.34 -29.43 -15.16
CA PRO A 225 23.53 -30.21 -15.50
C PRO A 225 24.85 -29.52 -15.09
N ALA A 226 24.98 -28.21 -15.35
CA ALA A 226 26.14 -27.42 -14.94
C ALA A 226 26.39 -27.44 -13.42
N GLN A 227 25.34 -27.51 -12.61
CA GLN A 227 25.46 -27.57 -11.15
C GLN A 227 26.02 -28.91 -10.69
N LEU A 228 25.66 -30.03 -11.35
CA LEU A 228 26.24 -31.34 -11.09
C LEU A 228 27.74 -31.34 -11.42
N ARG A 229 28.13 -30.75 -12.56
CA ARG A 229 29.56 -30.55 -12.92
C ARG A 229 30.31 -29.70 -11.91
N GLY A 230 29.67 -28.65 -11.37
CA GLY A 230 30.25 -27.87 -10.28
C GLY A 230 30.51 -28.68 -9.01
N LEU A 231 29.64 -29.64 -8.67
CA LEU A 231 29.86 -30.56 -7.54
C LEU A 231 31.01 -31.54 -7.82
N GLU A 232 31.12 -32.04 -9.05
CA GLU A 232 32.27 -32.85 -9.47
C GLU A 232 33.59 -32.08 -9.36
N MET A 233 33.60 -30.80 -9.75
CA MET A 233 34.76 -29.91 -9.59
C MET A 233 35.17 -29.75 -8.13
N LEU A 234 34.21 -29.59 -7.21
CA LEU A 234 34.52 -29.51 -5.77
C LEU A 234 35.16 -30.81 -5.28
N ASP A 235 34.62 -31.96 -5.67
CA ASP A 235 35.16 -33.26 -5.28
C ASP A 235 36.58 -33.49 -5.85
N ALA A 236 36.78 -33.17 -7.12
CA ALA A 236 38.08 -33.25 -7.79
C ALA A 236 39.13 -32.33 -7.13
N ALA A 237 38.71 -31.17 -6.63
CA ALA A 237 39.55 -30.25 -5.86
C ALA A 237 39.75 -30.67 -4.38
N GLY A 238 39.31 -31.88 -3.99
CA GLY A 238 39.51 -32.45 -2.66
C GLY A 238 38.47 -32.06 -1.62
N CYS A 239 37.30 -31.55 -2.01
CA CYS A 239 36.15 -31.35 -1.11
C CYS A 239 35.42 -32.68 -0.86
N ALA A 240 35.07 -32.98 0.38
CA ALA A 240 34.13 -34.08 0.65
C ALA A 240 32.69 -33.61 0.37
N VAL A 241 32.13 -34.00 -0.78
CA VAL A 241 30.79 -33.62 -1.21
C VAL A 241 29.75 -34.68 -0.80
N THR A 242 28.69 -34.23 -0.14
CA THR A 242 27.54 -35.08 0.25
C THR A 242 26.25 -34.47 -0.26
N VAL A 243 25.52 -35.18 -1.13
CA VAL A 243 24.26 -34.73 -1.72
C VAL A 243 23.11 -35.51 -1.08
N LEU A 244 22.11 -34.77 -0.61
CA LEU A 244 20.93 -35.24 0.11
C LEU A 244 19.69 -34.84 -0.70
N VAL A 245 19.09 -35.80 -1.40
CA VAL A 245 17.96 -35.59 -2.30
C VAL A 245 16.66 -35.96 -1.59
N LEU A 246 15.82 -34.94 -1.36
CA LEU A 246 14.44 -35.13 -0.92
C LEU A 246 13.56 -35.38 -2.15
N ALA A 247 12.94 -36.55 -2.19
CA ALA A 247 11.97 -36.92 -3.22
C ALA A 247 10.57 -37.04 -2.62
N ALA A 248 9.54 -36.95 -3.45
CA ALA A 248 8.17 -37.30 -3.03
C ALA A 248 7.95 -38.82 -3.02
N SER A 249 8.72 -39.55 -3.81
CA SER A 249 8.70 -41.00 -3.96
C SER A 249 10.09 -41.48 -4.36
N GLU A 250 10.49 -42.65 -3.85
CA GLU A 250 11.71 -43.36 -4.28
C GLU A 250 11.49 -44.16 -5.56
N THR A 251 10.23 -44.29 -6.01
CA THR A 251 9.90 -44.95 -7.27
C THR A 251 10.42 -44.11 -8.43
N TYR A 252 11.05 -44.78 -9.40
CA TYR A 252 11.57 -44.12 -10.60
C TYR A 252 10.41 -43.74 -11.53
N LEU A 253 10.04 -42.46 -11.54
CA LEU A 253 8.80 -41.99 -12.18
C LEU A 253 8.87 -41.94 -13.70
N ALA A 254 10.07 -41.93 -14.29
CA ALA A 254 10.24 -41.79 -15.73
C ALA A 254 9.78 -43.03 -16.50
N ASP A 255 9.92 -44.23 -15.93
CA ASP A 255 9.49 -45.49 -16.56
C ASP A 255 7.99 -45.77 -16.39
N LEU A 256 7.32 -45.09 -15.45
CA LEU A 256 5.90 -45.33 -15.13
C LEU A 256 4.93 -44.50 -15.97
N LEU A 257 5.42 -43.41 -16.58
CA LEU A 257 4.60 -42.49 -17.38
C LEU A 257 4.75 -42.83 -18.87
N PRO A 258 3.67 -42.81 -19.66
CA PRO A 258 3.75 -43.07 -21.10
C PRO A 258 4.66 -42.06 -21.82
N ALA A 259 5.44 -42.51 -22.80
CA ALA A 259 6.36 -41.67 -23.56
C ALA A 259 5.67 -40.51 -24.30
N SER A 260 4.41 -40.71 -24.70
CA SER A 260 3.54 -39.67 -25.28
C SER A 260 3.28 -38.49 -24.35
N TRP A 261 3.35 -38.67 -23.02
CA TRP A 261 3.25 -37.57 -22.05
C TRP A 261 4.51 -36.71 -22.01
N PHE A 262 5.59 -37.17 -22.65
CA PHE A 262 6.85 -36.45 -22.81
C PHE A 262 7.02 -35.85 -24.21
N GLY A 263 6.02 -35.98 -25.10
CA GLY A 263 6.09 -35.46 -26.47
C GLY A 263 7.00 -36.24 -27.41
N ASP A 264 7.44 -37.43 -27.00
CA ASP A 264 8.28 -38.33 -27.80
C ASP A 264 7.40 -39.34 -28.54
N GLU A 265 6.99 -38.97 -29.76
CA GLU A 265 6.11 -39.80 -30.58
C GLU A 265 6.78 -41.10 -31.05
N GLU A 266 8.10 -41.14 -31.21
CA GLU A 266 8.85 -42.34 -31.63
C GLU A 266 9.04 -43.32 -30.46
N ALA A 267 9.33 -42.82 -29.25
CA ALA A 267 9.39 -43.68 -28.06
C ALA A 267 7.99 -44.18 -27.65
N ALA A 268 6.93 -43.39 -27.88
CA ALA A 268 5.55 -43.82 -27.64
C ALA A 268 5.09 -45.01 -28.50
N GLU A 269 5.70 -45.23 -29.68
CA GLU A 269 5.45 -46.42 -30.50
C GLU A 269 6.16 -47.68 -29.97
N LEU A 270 7.21 -47.50 -29.15
CA LEU A 270 8.05 -48.56 -28.58
C LEU A 270 7.73 -48.88 -27.11
N ASP A 271 6.84 -48.09 -26.49
CA ASP A 271 6.40 -48.25 -25.11
C ASP A 271 5.75 -49.62 -24.85
N ASP A 272 6.13 -50.26 -23.75
CA ASP A 272 5.48 -51.49 -23.28
C ASP A 272 4.16 -51.14 -22.56
N PRO A 273 2.98 -51.47 -23.12
CA PRO A 273 1.69 -51.16 -22.50
C PRO A 273 1.50 -51.80 -21.12
N ASP A 274 2.28 -52.83 -20.79
CA ASP A 274 2.23 -53.53 -19.51
C ASP A 274 2.97 -52.76 -18.41
N LEU A 275 4.02 -51.99 -18.73
CA LEU A 275 4.73 -51.11 -17.78
C LEU A 275 3.84 -49.95 -17.29
N HIS A 276 3.01 -49.41 -18.19
CA HIS A 276 2.12 -48.28 -17.88
C HIS A 276 0.83 -48.67 -17.13
N ARG A 277 0.58 -49.97 -16.88
CA ARG A 277 -0.56 -50.40 -16.06
C ARG A 277 -0.39 -50.04 -14.59
N GLU A 278 0.84 -49.80 -14.14
CA GLU A 278 1.15 -49.22 -12.83
C GLU A 278 1.11 -47.69 -12.94
N LEU A 279 -0.08 -47.14 -13.19
CA LEU A 279 -0.28 -45.69 -13.35
C LEU A 279 0.23 -44.93 -12.11
N PRO A 280 1.02 -43.85 -12.29
CA PRO A 280 1.46 -43.04 -11.17
C PRO A 280 0.28 -42.31 -10.52
N HIS A 281 0.38 -42.10 -9.22
CA HIS A 281 -0.55 -41.29 -8.44
C HIS A 281 -0.92 -39.97 -9.17
N PRO A 282 -2.20 -39.56 -9.25
CA PRO A 282 -2.63 -38.38 -10.02
C PRO A 282 -1.86 -37.10 -9.69
N LEU A 283 -1.61 -36.83 -8.40
CA LEU A 283 -0.80 -35.68 -7.98
C LEU A 283 0.68 -35.82 -8.37
N LEU A 284 1.24 -37.03 -8.45
CA LEU A 284 2.62 -37.19 -8.95
C LEU A 284 2.68 -36.97 -10.46
N ALA A 285 1.66 -37.39 -11.21
CA ALA A 285 1.58 -37.09 -12.63
C ALA A 285 1.48 -35.57 -12.89
N ALA A 286 0.67 -34.86 -12.11
CA ALA A 286 0.46 -33.42 -12.27
C ALA A 286 1.59 -32.56 -11.66
N TRP A 287 2.11 -32.92 -10.48
CA TRP A 287 3.04 -32.09 -9.69
C TRP A 287 4.47 -32.62 -9.65
N GLY A 288 4.69 -33.86 -10.09
CA GLY A 288 5.96 -34.57 -9.97
C GLY A 288 6.96 -34.32 -11.11
N GLN A 289 6.66 -33.46 -12.09
CA GLN A 289 7.53 -33.18 -13.24
C GLN A 289 8.99 -32.93 -12.85
N LEU A 290 9.25 -32.03 -11.89
CA LEU A 290 10.62 -31.73 -11.46
C LEU A 290 11.29 -32.88 -10.70
N THR A 291 10.53 -33.73 -10.01
CA THR A 291 11.08 -34.92 -9.34
C THR A 291 11.55 -35.92 -10.39
N ARG A 292 10.69 -36.20 -11.38
CA ARG A 292 11.01 -37.08 -12.51
C ARG A 292 12.21 -36.58 -13.31
N ASP A 293 12.20 -35.31 -13.69
CA ASP A 293 13.27 -34.72 -14.50
C ASP A 293 14.61 -34.77 -13.74
N ARG A 294 14.59 -34.56 -12.42
CA ARG A 294 15.76 -34.75 -11.57
C ARG A 294 16.22 -36.21 -11.50
N GLN A 295 15.30 -37.17 -11.33
CA GLN A 295 15.65 -38.59 -11.28
C GLN A 295 16.32 -39.03 -12.59
N LYS A 296 15.76 -38.63 -13.73
CA LYS A 296 16.34 -38.88 -15.05
C LYS A 296 17.74 -38.26 -15.18
N LEU A 297 17.88 -36.98 -14.85
CA LEU A 297 19.16 -36.27 -14.92
C LEU A 297 20.22 -36.89 -14.00
N LEU A 298 19.86 -37.23 -12.75
CA LEU A 298 20.78 -37.89 -11.84
C LEU A 298 21.17 -39.27 -12.38
N LEU A 299 20.25 -40.07 -12.90
CA LEU A 299 20.59 -41.37 -13.46
C LEU A 299 21.56 -41.25 -14.66
N GLU A 300 21.31 -40.30 -15.56
CA GLU A 300 22.13 -40.07 -16.76
C GLU A 300 23.53 -39.54 -16.41
N GLU A 301 23.62 -38.53 -15.53
CA GLU A 301 24.89 -37.86 -15.22
C GLU A 301 25.72 -38.57 -14.14
N THR A 302 25.09 -39.37 -13.26
CA THR A 302 25.76 -40.01 -12.12
C THR A 302 26.17 -41.47 -12.35
N ALA A 303 25.99 -42.02 -13.56
CA ALA A 303 26.29 -43.42 -13.88
C ALA A 303 27.79 -43.81 -13.84
N GLY A 304 28.72 -42.89 -13.55
CA GLY A 304 30.17 -43.12 -13.50
C GLY A 304 30.78 -43.21 -12.10
N GLU A 305 32.08 -43.52 -12.00
CA GLU A 305 32.81 -43.67 -10.72
C GLU A 305 32.87 -42.40 -9.84
N ARG A 306 32.55 -41.23 -10.42
CA ARG A 306 32.56 -39.93 -9.74
C ARG A 306 31.44 -39.79 -8.71
N TRP A 307 30.34 -40.51 -8.90
CA TRP A 307 29.19 -40.50 -7.99
C TRP A 307 29.02 -41.87 -7.36
N GLN A 308 28.77 -41.89 -6.07
CA GLN A 308 28.49 -43.10 -5.31
C GLN A 308 27.13 -42.98 -4.66
N PRO A 309 26.07 -43.53 -5.28
CA PRO A 309 24.79 -43.77 -4.64
C PRO A 309 25.01 -44.60 -3.37
N GLN A 310 24.38 -44.17 -2.28
CA GLN A 310 24.46 -44.81 -0.97
C GLN A 310 23.07 -45.26 -0.54
N GLU A 311 22.99 -46.44 0.04
CA GLU A 311 21.75 -46.91 0.65
C GLU A 311 21.42 -46.08 1.91
N VAL A 312 20.16 -45.67 1.97
CA VAL A 312 19.58 -45.02 3.14
C VAL A 312 18.80 -46.10 3.89
N GLU A 313 19.19 -46.39 5.14
CA GLU A 313 18.40 -47.32 5.94
C GLU A 313 17.01 -46.72 6.20
N PRO A 314 15.91 -47.46 5.97
CA PRO A 314 14.58 -46.97 6.27
C PRO A 314 14.48 -46.68 7.78
N ALA A 315 13.89 -45.53 8.13
CA ALA A 315 13.74 -45.11 9.53
C ALA A 315 13.02 -46.21 10.34
N ARG A 316 13.63 -46.66 11.44
CA ARG A 316 12.98 -47.56 12.41
C ARG A 316 11.89 -46.81 13.19
N GLU A 317 10.67 -47.35 13.16
CA GLU A 317 9.61 -47.13 14.16
C GLU A 317 9.14 -45.67 14.40
N ALA A 318 9.10 -44.81 13.38
CA ALA A 318 8.09 -43.75 13.39
C ALA A 318 6.76 -44.37 12.94
N ALA A 319 5.64 -44.09 13.62
CA ALA A 319 4.30 -44.58 13.25
C ALA A 319 4.12 -44.53 11.74
N GLU A 320 3.64 -45.62 11.13
CA GLU A 320 3.53 -45.67 9.68
C GLU A 320 2.66 -44.48 9.23
N PRO A 321 2.97 -43.81 8.10
CA PRO A 321 2.21 -42.66 7.66
C PRO A 321 0.70 -42.94 7.62
N ALA A 322 0.28 -44.14 7.24
CA ALA A 322 -1.12 -44.58 7.25
C ALA A 322 -1.80 -44.48 8.64
N ASP A 323 -1.04 -44.54 9.74
CA ASP A 323 -1.54 -44.37 11.12
C ASP A 323 -1.86 -42.90 11.48
N ARG A 324 -1.58 -41.95 10.57
CA ARG A 324 -1.86 -40.51 10.72
C ARG A 324 -3.14 -40.04 10.01
N GLY A 325 -4.05 -40.97 9.73
CA GLY A 325 -5.34 -40.67 9.11
C GLY A 325 -5.24 -40.18 7.66
N LEU A 326 -6.06 -39.19 7.26
CA LEU A 326 -6.21 -38.80 5.85
C LEU A 326 -4.91 -38.27 5.21
N LEU A 327 -4.22 -37.33 5.89
CA LEU A 327 -2.91 -36.81 5.45
C LEU A 327 -1.90 -37.96 5.31
N GLY A 328 -1.91 -38.85 6.28
CA GLY A 328 -1.08 -40.04 6.32
C GLY A 328 -1.25 -40.97 5.13
N ALA A 329 -2.50 -41.32 4.83
CA ALA A 329 -2.88 -42.13 3.68
C ALA A 329 -2.49 -41.46 2.36
N LEU A 330 -2.77 -40.15 2.20
CA LEU A 330 -2.39 -39.37 1.03
C LEU A 330 -0.86 -39.37 0.80
N GLN A 331 -0.08 -39.14 1.85
CA GLN A 331 1.38 -39.18 1.72
C GLN A 331 1.87 -40.61 1.43
N ALA A 332 1.22 -41.66 1.95
CA ALA A 332 1.60 -43.05 1.71
C ALA A 332 1.32 -43.50 0.27
N THR A 333 0.22 -43.05 -0.35
CA THR A 333 -0.08 -43.33 -1.76
C THR A 333 0.89 -42.61 -2.69
N ILE A 334 1.23 -41.35 -2.37
CA ILE A 334 2.26 -40.58 -3.09
C ILE A 334 3.64 -41.26 -2.98
N ARG A 335 4.11 -41.59 -1.77
CA ARG A 335 5.42 -42.25 -1.59
C ARG A 335 5.57 -43.54 -2.39
N GLY A 336 4.53 -44.36 -2.39
CA GLY A 336 4.51 -45.62 -3.14
C GLY A 336 4.21 -45.47 -4.64
N ALA A 337 4.00 -44.24 -5.15
CA ALA A 337 3.54 -43.96 -6.50
C ALA A 337 2.26 -44.72 -6.92
N ARG A 338 1.40 -45.06 -5.96
CA ARG A 338 0.17 -45.84 -6.19
C ARG A 338 -1.05 -44.92 -6.38
N PRO A 339 -2.03 -45.29 -7.20
CA PRO A 339 -3.28 -44.53 -7.28
C PRO A 339 -4.03 -44.56 -5.93
N PRO A 340 -4.77 -43.50 -5.58
CA PRO A 340 -5.66 -43.52 -4.42
C PRO A 340 -6.81 -44.51 -4.65
N GLU A 341 -7.15 -45.29 -3.63
CA GLU A 341 -8.30 -46.21 -3.66
C GLU A 341 -9.46 -45.66 -2.81
N PRO A 342 -10.73 -45.94 -3.19
CA PRO A 342 -11.90 -45.54 -2.40
C PRO A 342 -11.91 -46.09 -0.97
N GLY A 343 -12.10 -45.21 0.02
CA GLY A 343 -12.29 -45.58 1.42
C GLY A 343 -11.01 -46.04 2.14
N MET A 344 -9.85 -45.53 1.73
CA MET A 344 -8.56 -45.79 2.37
C MET A 344 -8.40 -45.09 3.73
N ALA A 345 -9.11 -43.98 3.97
CA ALA A 345 -9.03 -43.21 5.21
C ALA A 345 -10.32 -42.42 5.47
N ASP A 346 -10.58 -42.10 6.75
CA ASP A 346 -11.69 -41.23 7.16
C ASP A 346 -11.29 -39.75 7.08
N ALA A 347 -12.28 -38.88 6.87
CA ALA A 347 -12.08 -37.43 6.99
C ALA A 347 -11.89 -37.02 8.46
N ASP A 348 -10.64 -36.79 8.88
CA ASP A 348 -10.25 -36.54 10.27
C ASP A 348 -9.78 -35.10 10.54
N GLY A 349 -9.85 -34.22 9.54
CA GLY A 349 -9.41 -32.83 9.64
C GLY A 349 -7.88 -32.63 9.55
N SER A 350 -7.11 -33.67 9.22
CA SER A 350 -5.66 -33.55 8.97
C SER A 350 -5.35 -32.84 7.64
N VAL A 351 -6.27 -32.85 6.68
CA VAL A 351 -6.21 -32.04 5.44
C VAL A 351 -7.51 -31.27 5.28
N VAL A 352 -7.45 -29.94 5.27
CA VAL A 352 -8.65 -29.09 5.16
C VAL A 352 -8.43 -27.92 4.20
N VAL A 353 -9.41 -27.68 3.34
CA VAL A 353 -9.43 -26.58 2.37
C VAL A 353 -10.50 -25.56 2.76
N HIS A 354 -10.13 -24.28 2.77
CA HIS A 354 -10.97 -23.15 3.18
C HIS A 354 -11.07 -22.12 2.05
N GLY A 355 -12.30 -21.71 1.73
CA GLY A 355 -12.58 -20.57 0.86
C GLY A 355 -12.93 -19.33 1.68
N ALA A 356 -12.33 -18.17 1.39
CA ALA A 356 -12.65 -16.92 2.06
C ALA A 356 -12.48 -15.69 1.16
N GLY A 357 -13.31 -14.67 1.34
CA GLY A 357 -13.34 -13.48 0.48
C GLY A 357 -12.27 -12.42 0.78
N GLY A 358 -11.38 -12.14 -0.17
CA GLY A 358 -10.32 -11.13 -0.04
C GLY A 358 -9.21 -11.46 0.97
N LEU A 359 -8.11 -10.69 0.92
CA LEU A 359 -6.88 -10.98 1.66
C LEU A 359 -7.05 -10.95 3.19
N ARG A 360 -7.80 -9.96 3.71
CA ARG A 360 -8.04 -9.81 5.15
C ARG A 360 -8.81 -10.99 5.73
N ARG A 361 -9.90 -11.42 5.08
CA ARG A 361 -10.71 -12.53 5.59
C ARG A 361 -9.94 -13.84 5.54
N GLN A 362 -9.13 -14.07 4.51
CA GLN A 362 -8.23 -15.23 4.45
C GLN A 362 -7.24 -15.26 5.63
N ALA A 363 -6.65 -14.12 6.01
CA ALA A 363 -5.78 -14.03 7.19
C ALA A 363 -6.55 -14.30 8.50
N GLU A 364 -7.79 -13.81 8.63
CA GLU A 364 -8.67 -14.08 9.78
C GLU A 364 -9.01 -15.57 9.89
N VAL A 365 -9.40 -16.20 8.78
CA VAL A 365 -9.66 -17.65 8.72
C VAL A 365 -8.42 -18.45 9.08
N LEU A 366 -7.24 -18.08 8.56
CA LEU A 366 -5.98 -18.72 8.93
C LEU A 366 -5.74 -18.64 10.44
N ARG A 367 -5.88 -17.45 11.05
CA ARG A 367 -5.72 -17.27 12.50
C ARG A 367 -6.68 -18.17 13.27
N GLU A 368 -7.96 -18.16 12.93
CA GLU A 368 -8.97 -19.00 13.58
C GLU A 368 -8.60 -20.48 13.49
N ARG A 369 -8.19 -20.98 12.32
CA ARG A 369 -7.82 -22.39 12.14
C ARG A 369 -6.54 -22.76 12.87
N LEU A 370 -5.58 -21.85 12.98
CA LEU A 370 -4.38 -22.07 13.80
C LEU A 370 -4.72 -22.12 15.30
N LEU A 371 -5.63 -21.28 15.78
CA LEU A 371 -6.09 -21.34 17.18
C LEU A 371 -6.77 -22.68 17.50
N VAL A 372 -7.61 -23.17 16.58
CA VAL A 372 -8.20 -24.52 16.68
C VAL A 372 -7.09 -25.59 16.71
N ALA A 373 -6.07 -25.48 15.85
CA ALA A 373 -4.95 -26.41 15.85
C ALA A 373 -4.14 -26.39 17.16
N PHE A 374 -3.95 -25.24 17.80
CA PHE A 374 -3.26 -25.15 19.10
C PHE A 374 -4.06 -25.78 20.25
N ASP A 375 -5.39 -25.76 20.17
CA ASP A 375 -6.25 -26.39 21.18
C ASP A 375 -6.31 -27.92 21.00
N GLU A 376 -6.42 -28.38 19.75
CA GLU A 376 -6.61 -29.79 19.44
C GLU A 376 -5.32 -30.61 19.39
N LEU A 377 -4.16 -30.01 19.06
CA LEU A 377 -2.89 -30.73 18.93
C LEU A 377 -2.02 -30.58 20.19
N PRO A 378 -1.82 -31.65 20.97
CA PRO A 378 -1.02 -31.58 22.19
C PRO A 378 0.42 -31.13 21.93
N GLY A 379 0.88 -30.16 22.72
CA GLY A 379 2.26 -29.67 22.68
C GLY A 379 2.66 -28.94 21.39
N LEU A 380 1.70 -28.51 20.57
CA LEU A 380 1.97 -27.69 19.39
C LEU A 380 2.47 -26.30 19.85
N ARG A 381 3.63 -25.87 19.34
CA ARG A 381 4.16 -24.53 19.60
C ARG A 381 4.05 -23.68 18.33
N PRO A 382 3.97 -22.34 18.44
CA PRO A 382 3.93 -21.45 17.26
C PRO A 382 5.05 -21.71 16.26
N GLU A 383 6.24 -22.00 16.77
CA GLU A 383 7.45 -22.32 16.02
C GLU A 383 7.46 -23.71 15.35
N ASP A 384 6.39 -24.50 15.51
CA ASP A 384 6.14 -25.77 14.81
C ASP A 384 5.12 -25.60 13.66
N VAL A 385 4.67 -24.35 13.40
CA VAL A 385 3.72 -23.96 12.33
C VAL A 385 4.43 -23.18 11.23
N LEU A 386 4.24 -23.61 9.98
CA LEU A 386 4.71 -22.93 8.77
C LEU A 386 3.52 -22.51 7.91
N VAL A 387 3.50 -21.25 7.49
CA VAL A 387 2.53 -20.70 6.54
C VAL A 387 3.27 -20.30 5.27
N LEU A 388 2.89 -20.91 4.16
CA LEU A 388 3.42 -20.61 2.83
C LEU A 388 2.45 -19.71 2.09
N CYS A 389 2.95 -18.60 1.56
CA CYS A 389 2.15 -17.60 0.87
C CYS A 389 2.85 -17.22 -0.44
N PRO A 390 2.22 -17.40 -1.62
CA PRO A 390 2.82 -17.03 -2.90
C PRO A 390 3.21 -15.55 -2.99
N ASP A 391 2.49 -14.68 -2.28
CA ASP A 391 2.75 -13.24 -2.20
C ASP A 391 2.66 -12.76 -0.74
N PRO A 392 3.72 -12.96 0.07
CA PRO A 392 3.71 -12.55 1.47
C PRO A 392 3.72 -11.03 1.61
N GLU A 393 4.10 -10.27 0.58
CA GLU A 393 4.13 -8.82 0.60
C GLU A 393 2.71 -8.23 0.56
N ALA A 394 1.84 -8.76 -0.29
CA ALA A 394 0.43 -8.38 -0.31
C ALA A 394 -0.31 -8.76 0.97
N PHE A 395 0.03 -9.90 1.58
CA PHE A 395 -0.61 -10.37 2.81
C PHE A 395 -0.06 -9.73 4.09
N ALA A 396 1.16 -9.18 4.08
CA ALA A 396 1.83 -8.62 5.26
C ALA A 396 0.93 -7.70 6.13
N PRO A 397 0.32 -6.62 5.61
CA PRO A 397 -0.49 -5.72 6.43
C PRO A 397 -1.74 -6.39 7.01
N HIS A 398 -2.28 -7.41 6.32
CA HIS A 398 -3.45 -8.15 6.77
C HIS A 398 -3.08 -9.15 7.86
N VAL A 399 -1.97 -9.87 7.71
CA VAL A 399 -1.46 -10.81 8.71
C VAL A 399 -1.05 -10.05 9.96
N GLU A 400 -0.30 -8.95 9.84
CA GLU A 400 0.10 -8.11 10.98
C GLU A 400 -1.14 -7.64 11.78
N ALA A 401 -2.10 -6.99 11.13
CA ALA A 401 -3.29 -6.46 11.80
C ALA A 401 -4.20 -7.53 12.42
N VAL A 402 -4.24 -8.75 11.86
CA VAL A 402 -5.08 -9.84 12.36
C VAL A 402 -4.41 -10.57 13.52
N PHE A 403 -3.10 -10.81 13.44
CA PHE A 403 -2.37 -11.58 14.45
C PHE A 403 -1.92 -10.73 15.65
N GLU A 404 -1.89 -9.40 15.55
CA GLU A 404 -1.67 -8.48 16.68
C GLU A 404 -2.79 -8.52 17.74
N ARG A 405 -3.95 -9.10 17.42
CA ARG A 405 -5.06 -9.27 18.36
C ARG A 405 -4.70 -10.31 19.44
N PRO A 406 -5.00 -10.06 20.72
CA PRO A 406 -4.78 -11.04 21.80
C PRO A 406 -5.44 -12.39 21.50
N VAL A 407 -4.77 -13.47 21.88
CA VAL A 407 -5.37 -14.81 21.80
C VAL A 407 -6.50 -14.92 22.84
N PRO A 408 -7.67 -15.50 22.51
CA PRO A 408 -8.74 -15.69 23.49
C PRO A 408 -8.24 -16.36 24.78
N GLY A 409 -8.49 -15.72 25.93
CA GLY A 409 -8.04 -16.19 27.24
C GLY A 409 -6.56 -15.90 27.57
N GLN A 410 -5.82 -15.21 26.69
CA GLN A 410 -4.43 -14.79 26.91
C GLN A 410 -4.27 -13.29 26.67
N ALA A 411 -3.37 -12.65 27.42
CA ALA A 411 -3.10 -11.22 27.26
C ALA A 411 -2.18 -10.90 26.06
N GLN A 412 -1.48 -11.90 25.53
CA GLN A 412 -0.51 -11.71 24.45
C GLN A 412 -1.06 -12.19 23.11
N PRO A 413 -0.71 -11.53 22.00
CA PRO A 413 -1.02 -11.99 20.66
C PRO A 413 -0.19 -13.22 20.28
N LEU A 414 -0.61 -13.89 19.21
CA LEU A 414 0.17 -14.96 18.58
C LEU A 414 1.30 -14.32 17.78
N THR A 415 2.55 -14.53 18.21
CA THR A 415 3.72 -14.00 17.51
C THR A 415 3.82 -14.58 16.09
N VAL A 416 3.88 -13.70 15.09
CA VAL A 416 4.10 -14.06 13.68
C VAL A 416 5.40 -13.42 13.17
N HIS A 417 6.07 -14.14 12.28
CA HIS A 417 7.24 -13.68 11.57
C HIS A 417 7.00 -13.74 10.07
N LEU A 418 6.93 -12.59 9.43
CA LEU A 418 6.90 -12.47 7.97
C LEU A 418 8.33 -12.56 7.43
N SER A 419 8.55 -13.36 6.40
CA SER A 419 9.84 -13.54 5.73
C SER A 419 9.64 -13.56 4.21
N GLY A 420 10.65 -13.13 3.46
CA GLY A 420 10.56 -13.02 2.00
C GLY A 420 9.97 -11.70 1.52
N ARG A 421 10.04 -10.63 2.32
CA ARG A 421 9.73 -9.27 1.84
C ARG A 421 11.00 -8.63 1.28
N SER A 422 10.83 -7.75 0.31
CA SER A 422 11.92 -6.92 -0.19
C SER A 422 12.57 -6.11 0.96
N PRO A 423 13.92 -6.06 1.06
CA PRO A 423 14.64 -5.17 1.96
C PRO A 423 14.23 -3.70 1.83
N ARG A 424 13.73 -3.27 0.66
CA ARG A 424 13.19 -1.91 0.44
C ARG A 424 11.98 -1.60 1.32
N ARG A 425 11.26 -2.62 1.78
CA ARG A 425 10.13 -2.48 2.71
C ARG A 425 10.44 -2.94 4.13
N GLU A 426 11.33 -3.92 4.31
CA GLU A 426 11.69 -4.40 5.66
C GLU A 426 12.62 -3.44 6.41
N ARG A 427 13.48 -2.68 5.71
CA ARG A 427 14.49 -1.81 6.32
C ARG A 427 14.01 -0.36 6.32
N PRO A 428 13.73 0.25 7.48
CA PRO A 428 13.22 1.62 7.56
C PRO A 428 14.11 2.63 6.84
N GLY A 429 15.43 2.51 6.95
CA GLY A 429 16.39 3.42 6.28
C GLY A 429 16.36 3.29 4.76
N VAL A 430 16.28 2.07 4.23
CA VAL A 430 16.16 1.83 2.77
C VAL A 430 14.81 2.34 2.27
N SER A 431 13.74 2.04 3.00
CA SER A 431 12.38 2.47 2.66
C SER A 431 12.25 4.00 2.63
N ALA A 432 12.80 4.69 3.62
CA ALA A 432 12.86 6.14 3.67
C ALA A 432 13.66 6.70 2.49
N PHE A 433 14.82 6.12 2.18
CA PHE A 433 15.61 6.55 1.03
C PHE A 433 14.84 6.44 -0.30
N PHE A 434 14.08 5.37 -0.53
CA PHE A 434 13.24 5.26 -1.74
C PHE A 434 12.05 6.24 -1.74
N ARG A 435 11.47 6.58 -0.58
CA ARG A 435 10.49 7.66 -0.49
C ARG A 435 11.09 9.00 -0.90
N LEU A 436 12.30 9.30 -0.43
CA LEU A 436 13.06 10.47 -0.84
C LEU A 436 13.29 10.48 -2.36
N LEU A 437 13.80 9.38 -2.94
CA LEU A 437 14.00 9.29 -4.39
C LEU A 437 12.71 9.51 -5.19
N GLY A 438 11.56 9.08 -4.66
CA GLY A 438 10.25 9.34 -5.25
C GLY A 438 9.92 10.83 -5.33
N VAL A 439 10.19 11.58 -4.25
CA VAL A 439 10.03 13.04 -4.24
C VAL A 439 11.05 13.73 -5.15
N LEU A 440 12.31 13.26 -5.16
CA LEU A 440 13.38 13.83 -5.98
C LEU A 440 13.11 13.69 -7.49
N GLY A 441 12.53 12.56 -7.92
CA GLY A 441 12.11 12.35 -9.31
C GLY A 441 10.66 12.79 -9.61
N GLY A 442 10.02 13.47 -8.66
CA GLY A 442 8.64 13.92 -8.74
C GLY A 442 8.53 15.44 -8.95
N ARG A 443 7.37 16.01 -8.61
CA ARG A 443 7.10 17.47 -8.72
C ARG A 443 7.19 18.20 -7.38
N ALA A 444 7.70 17.52 -6.35
CA ALA A 444 7.67 17.97 -4.95
C ALA A 444 6.26 18.41 -4.50
N GLU A 445 5.28 17.51 -4.63
CA GLU A 445 3.90 17.79 -4.26
C GLU A 445 3.77 18.01 -2.75
N ALA A 446 2.89 18.93 -2.35
CA ALA A 446 2.69 19.32 -0.96
C ALA A 446 2.43 18.11 -0.03
N PRO A 447 1.55 17.15 -0.38
CA PRO A 447 1.34 15.95 0.42
C PRO A 447 2.59 15.07 0.55
N GLU A 448 3.38 14.93 -0.52
CA GLU A 448 4.57 14.06 -0.52
C GLU A 448 5.67 14.62 0.38
N VAL A 449 5.95 15.92 0.28
CA VAL A 449 6.94 16.61 1.13
C VAL A 449 6.49 16.59 2.59
N LEU A 450 5.21 16.86 2.87
CA LEU A 450 4.67 16.74 4.23
C LEU A 450 4.74 15.31 4.76
N GLY A 451 4.60 14.32 3.88
CA GLY A 451 4.82 12.91 4.20
C GLY A 451 6.25 12.62 4.65
N LEU A 452 7.26 13.23 4.01
CA LEU A 452 8.65 13.15 4.47
C LEU A 452 8.84 13.86 5.81
N VAL A 453 8.24 15.05 5.99
CA VAL A 453 8.31 15.82 7.24
C VAL A 453 7.68 15.07 8.43
N ALA A 454 6.58 14.35 8.19
CA ALA A 454 5.90 13.55 9.20
C ALA A 454 6.65 12.26 9.56
N ASP A 455 7.57 11.81 8.71
CA ASP A 455 8.29 10.55 8.86
C ASP A 455 9.50 10.71 9.78
N PRO A 456 9.58 9.94 10.88
CA PRO A 456 10.70 10.04 11.83
C PRO A 456 12.07 9.76 11.20
N ALA A 457 12.13 9.13 10.03
CA ALA A 457 13.36 8.95 9.26
C ALA A 457 14.02 10.27 8.85
N PHE A 458 13.26 11.36 8.73
CA PHE A 458 13.73 12.67 8.27
C PHE A 458 13.69 13.74 9.39
N ALA A 459 13.55 13.30 10.64
CA ALA A 459 13.47 14.21 11.78
C ALA A 459 14.74 15.07 11.92
N THR A 460 14.56 16.38 11.89
CA THR A 460 15.63 17.37 12.16
C THR A 460 15.19 18.34 13.27
N PRO A 461 16.12 18.98 14.01
CA PRO A 461 15.77 19.99 15.01
C PRO A 461 14.82 21.07 14.45
N GLY A 462 13.76 21.38 15.18
CA GLY A 462 12.72 22.33 14.79
C GLY A 462 11.61 21.79 13.87
N MET A 463 11.81 20.61 13.27
CA MET A 463 10.78 19.94 12.45
C MET A 463 9.69 19.32 13.35
N PRO A 464 8.40 19.39 12.99
CA PRO A 464 7.33 18.84 13.81
C PRO A 464 7.32 17.30 13.76
N ASP A 465 6.64 16.68 14.73
CA ASP A 465 6.28 15.26 14.65
C ASP A 465 5.11 15.05 13.67
N ALA A 466 4.65 13.81 13.51
CA ALA A 466 3.55 13.48 12.59
C ALA A 466 2.26 14.29 12.85
N ALA A 467 1.92 14.55 14.12
CA ALA A 467 0.75 15.34 14.48
C ALA A 467 0.93 16.83 14.12
N GLY A 468 2.12 17.37 14.39
CA GLY A 468 2.47 18.74 13.98
C GLY A 468 2.60 18.91 12.47
N ALA A 469 3.05 17.89 11.74
CA ALA A 469 3.10 17.87 10.28
C ALA A 469 1.68 17.88 9.67
N ALA A 470 0.74 17.14 10.26
CA ALA A 470 -0.67 17.21 9.89
C ALA A 470 -1.26 18.61 10.13
N ALA A 471 -0.94 19.23 11.28
CA ALA A 471 -1.36 20.60 11.57
C ALA A 471 -0.75 21.64 10.60
N LEU A 472 0.50 21.42 10.19
CA LEU A 472 1.19 22.23 9.18
C LEU A 472 0.54 22.11 7.79
N GLY A 473 -0.12 20.98 7.48
CA GLY A 473 -0.89 20.80 6.25
C GLY A 473 -1.94 21.90 6.03
N ALA A 474 -2.64 22.31 7.10
CA ALA A 474 -3.60 23.41 7.02
C ALA A 474 -2.94 24.74 6.63
N ASP A 475 -1.76 25.04 7.17
CA ASP A 475 -1.02 26.27 6.87
C ASP A 475 -0.46 26.26 5.44
N VAL A 476 0.13 25.14 5.02
CA VAL A 476 0.63 24.91 3.65
C VAL A 476 -0.50 25.07 2.64
N GLY A 477 -1.67 24.48 2.92
CA GLY A 477 -2.88 24.63 2.12
C GLY A 477 -3.38 26.08 2.06
N ALA A 478 -3.44 26.77 3.20
CA ALA A 478 -3.87 28.16 3.30
C ALA A 478 -2.92 29.15 2.61
N ALA A 479 -1.63 28.84 2.56
CA ALA A 479 -0.62 29.60 1.80
C ALA A 479 -0.68 29.34 0.28
N GLY A 480 -1.55 28.42 -0.15
CA GLY A 480 -1.77 28.07 -1.54
C GLY A 480 -0.69 27.19 -2.14
N ILE A 481 0.17 26.54 -1.34
CA ILE A 481 1.22 25.65 -1.85
C ILE A 481 0.57 24.39 -2.43
N ARG A 482 1.05 23.96 -3.60
CA ARG A 482 0.60 22.74 -4.30
C ARG A 482 1.78 21.87 -4.71
N PHE A 483 2.67 22.37 -5.58
CA PHE A 483 3.85 21.65 -6.05
C PHE A 483 4.85 22.61 -6.74
N GLY A 484 6.07 22.13 -6.96
CA GLY A 484 7.17 22.86 -7.58
C GLY A 484 7.80 23.90 -6.65
N PHE A 485 9.09 24.16 -6.80
CA PHE A 485 9.80 25.04 -5.86
C PHE A 485 9.64 26.52 -6.24
N ASP A 486 9.85 26.87 -7.51
CA ASP A 486 9.75 28.27 -7.97
C ASP A 486 9.26 28.45 -9.43
N ALA A 487 9.24 29.70 -9.89
CA ALA A 487 8.85 30.05 -11.26
C ALA A 487 9.86 29.65 -12.33
N ALA A 488 11.15 29.57 -11.98
CA ALA A 488 12.21 29.19 -12.90
C ALA A 488 12.15 27.70 -13.22
N ASP A 489 11.88 26.85 -12.22
CA ASP A 489 11.67 25.41 -12.40
C ASP A 489 10.49 25.15 -13.35
N ARG A 490 9.36 25.83 -13.10
CA ARG A 490 8.18 25.73 -13.98
C ARG A 490 8.50 26.13 -15.43
N ALA A 491 9.33 27.16 -15.61
CA ALA A 491 9.77 27.57 -16.94
C ALA A 491 10.67 26.53 -17.62
N ALA A 492 11.56 25.87 -16.85
CA ALA A 492 12.42 24.80 -17.33
C ALA A 492 11.60 23.58 -17.81
N GLU A 493 10.48 23.29 -17.16
CA GLU A 493 9.50 22.26 -17.58
C GLU A 493 8.63 22.67 -18.79
N GLY A 494 8.88 23.83 -19.39
CA GLY A 494 8.09 24.34 -20.53
C GLY A 494 6.72 24.91 -20.13
N ARG A 495 6.50 25.19 -18.83
CA ARG A 495 5.29 25.84 -18.33
C ARG A 495 5.48 27.36 -18.25
N PRO A 496 4.40 28.16 -18.08
CA PRO A 496 4.54 29.57 -17.79
C PRO A 496 5.37 29.81 -16.52
N ALA A 497 6.28 30.80 -16.57
CA ALA A 497 7.10 31.22 -15.45
C ALA A 497 6.27 31.96 -14.38
N ASP A 498 5.46 31.21 -13.64
CA ASP A 498 4.53 31.71 -12.62
C ASP A 498 4.80 31.01 -11.28
N ALA A 499 5.16 31.79 -10.26
CA ALA A 499 5.42 31.30 -8.89
C ALA A 499 4.14 31.01 -8.10
N THR A 500 2.96 31.22 -8.68
CA THR A 500 1.70 30.89 -8.01
C THR A 500 1.67 29.41 -7.66
N HIS A 501 1.30 29.09 -6.43
CA HIS A 501 1.23 27.74 -5.87
C HIS A 501 2.56 26.98 -5.64
N THR A 502 3.71 27.64 -5.80
CA THR A 502 5.01 27.02 -5.51
C THR A 502 5.37 27.07 -4.03
N TRP A 503 6.34 26.25 -3.62
CA TRP A 503 6.90 26.26 -2.28
C TRP A 503 7.52 27.60 -1.91
N GLU A 504 8.33 28.21 -2.77
CA GLU A 504 8.96 29.51 -2.52
C GLU A 504 7.90 30.56 -2.18
N ALA A 505 6.90 30.71 -3.06
CA ALA A 505 5.86 31.71 -2.90
C ALA A 505 5.05 31.47 -1.61
N GLY A 506 4.66 30.23 -1.31
CA GLY A 506 3.89 29.96 -0.09
C GLY A 506 4.69 30.07 1.19
N LEU A 507 5.95 29.63 1.21
CA LEU A 507 6.85 29.79 2.36
C LEU A 507 7.14 31.26 2.66
N ASP A 508 7.26 32.10 1.64
CA ASP A 508 7.33 33.56 1.80
C ASP A 508 6.08 34.11 2.50
N ARG A 509 4.88 33.67 2.08
CA ARG A 509 3.61 34.08 2.70
C ARG A 509 3.52 33.66 4.17
N LEU A 510 3.91 32.43 4.48
CA LEU A 510 3.90 31.89 5.84
C LEU A 510 4.91 32.61 6.74
N THR A 511 6.12 32.82 6.22
CA THR A 511 7.21 33.49 6.96
C THR A 511 6.87 34.95 7.25
N LEU A 512 6.40 35.71 6.25
CA LEU A 512 5.91 37.08 6.44
C LEU A 512 4.71 37.13 7.39
N GLY A 513 3.88 36.09 7.37
CA GLY A 513 2.78 35.84 8.28
C GLY A 513 3.13 35.86 9.76
N THR A 514 4.33 35.39 10.12
CA THR A 514 4.84 35.43 11.50
C THR A 514 5.22 36.84 11.97
N LEU A 515 5.43 37.77 11.04
CA LEU A 515 5.87 39.13 11.34
C LEU A 515 4.69 40.09 11.57
N LEU A 516 3.49 39.71 11.13
CA LEU A 516 2.30 40.55 11.15
C LEU A 516 1.28 40.03 12.18
N PRO A 517 0.66 40.91 12.98
CA PRO A 517 -0.43 40.47 13.85
C PRO A 517 -1.64 40.03 13.01
N PRO A 518 -2.45 39.07 13.50
CA PRO A 518 -3.75 38.81 12.88
C PRO A 518 -4.59 40.09 12.88
N PRO A 519 -5.47 40.26 11.89
CA PRO A 519 -6.34 41.44 11.82
C PRO A 519 -7.28 41.44 13.03
N GLU A 520 -7.68 42.61 13.53
CA GLU A 520 -8.58 42.71 14.69
C GLU A 520 -9.88 41.93 14.45
N GLY A 521 -10.09 40.84 15.20
CA GLY A 521 -11.26 39.97 15.09
C GLY A 521 -11.18 38.88 13.99
N GLY A 522 -10.05 38.78 13.27
CA GLY A 522 -9.78 37.67 12.36
C GLY A 522 -9.17 36.46 13.07
N ARG A 523 -9.19 35.31 12.39
CA ARG A 523 -8.61 34.06 12.89
C ARG A 523 -7.16 33.90 12.43
N LEU A 524 -6.35 33.21 13.23
CA LEU A 524 -5.06 32.70 12.79
C LEU A 524 -5.27 31.78 11.57
N GLY A 525 -4.37 31.87 10.58
CA GLY A 525 -4.48 31.18 9.30
C GLY A 525 -5.29 31.95 8.24
N GLU A 526 -5.93 33.08 8.57
CA GLU A 526 -6.61 33.90 7.56
C GLU A 526 -5.61 34.72 6.73
N PRO A 527 -5.78 34.76 5.39
CA PRO A 527 -4.96 35.58 4.53
C PRO A 527 -5.28 37.08 4.71
N VAL A 528 -4.27 37.89 4.97
CA VAL A 528 -4.34 39.35 5.04
C VAL A 528 -3.54 39.95 3.90
N GLY A 529 -4.22 40.31 2.82
CA GLY A 529 -3.54 40.70 1.58
C GLY A 529 -2.78 39.50 1.02
N SER A 530 -1.45 39.62 0.89
CA SER A 530 -0.59 38.55 0.37
C SER A 530 -0.05 37.59 1.43
N VAL A 531 -0.29 37.81 2.73
CA VAL A 531 0.31 37.00 3.82
C VAL A 531 -0.72 36.12 4.51
N VAL A 532 -0.30 34.99 5.09
CA VAL A 532 -1.14 34.15 5.95
C VAL A 532 -0.75 34.42 7.39
N THR A 533 -1.62 35.01 8.20
CA THR A 533 -1.23 35.39 9.58
C THR A 533 -1.12 34.17 10.49
N LEU A 534 -0.03 34.07 11.27
CA LEU A 534 0.26 32.91 12.12
C LEU A 534 0.65 33.35 13.53
N ASP A 535 0.54 32.42 14.50
CA ASP A 535 1.07 32.68 15.84
C ASP A 535 2.60 32.71 15.79
N ARG A 536 3.15 33.88 16.10
CA ARG A 536 4.58 34.20 15.98
C ARG A 536 5.46 33.34 16.90
N ALA A 537 4.99 32.99 18.10
CA ALA A 537 5.85 32.35 19.10
C ALA A 537 6.03 30.84 18.85
N GLU A 538 4.99 30.17 18.35
CA GLU A 538 4.98 28.72 18.21
C GLU A 538 5.43 28.22 16.83
N ARG A 539 5.34 29.06 15.78
CA ARG A 539 5.51 28.59 14.38
C ARG A 539 6.82 28.99 13.70
N ALA A 540 7.56 29.96 14.22
CA ALA A 540 8.73 30.51 13.54
C ALA A 540 9.88 29.49 13.38
N GLU A 541 10.16 28.69 14.41
CA GLU A 541 11.20 27.66 14.36
C GLU A 541 10.83 26.55 13.37
N THR A 542 9.58 26.08 13.40
CA THR A 542 9.06 25.06 12.49
C THR A 542 9.07 25.50 11.04
N LEU A 543 8.64 26.74 10.74
CA LEU A 543 8.70 27.26 9.36
C LEU A 543 10.14 27.44 8.87
N GLY A 544 11.06 27.83 9.75
CA GLY A 544 12.49 27.89 9.44
C GLY A 544 13.07 26.51 9.12
N ALA A 545 12.72 25.49 9.90
CA ALA A 545 13.11 24.11 9.66
C ALA A 545 12.53 23.58 8.34
N LEU A 546 11.24 23.83 8.09
CA LEU A 546 10.56 23.47 6.84
C LEU A 546 11.21 24.14 5.62
N ALA A 547 11.42 25.46 5.67
CA ALA A 547 12.06 26.19 4.57
C ALA A 547 13.49 25.69 4.32
N GLY A 548 14.25 25.40 5.38
CA GLY A 548 15.58 24.80 5.25
C GLY A 548 15.55 23.39 4.65
N PHE A 549 14.54 22.58 4.98
CA PHE A 549 14.35 21.24 4.41
C PHE A 549 13.95 21.30 2.93
N VAL A 550 12.97 22.14 2.59
CA VAL A 550 12.53 22.38 1.21
C VAL A 550 13.66 22.93 0.35
N GLY A 551 14.48 23.85 0.87
CA GLY A 551 15.65 24.36 0.15
C GLY A 551 16.71 23.28 -0.14
N ARG A 552 16.90 22.31 0.78
CA ARG A 552 17.75 21.14 0.51
C ARG A 552 17.11 20.22 -0.52
N LEU A 553 15.80 20.00 -0.46
CA LEU A 553 15.08 19.21 -1.47
C LEU A 553 15.20 19.83 -2.86
N HIS A 554 15.05 21.16 -2.98
CA HIS A 554 15.19 21.87 -4.25
C HIS A 554 16.55 21.64 -4.89
N ALA A 555 17.63 21.78 -4.11
CA ALA A 555 18.99 21.51 -4.59
C ALA A 555 19.17 20.04 -5.00
N ALA A 556 18.63 19.10 -4.23
CA ALA A 556 18.70 17.67 -4.54
C ALA A 556 17.86 17.28 -5.77
N CYS A 557 16.72 17.93 -6.01
CA CYS A 557 15.91 17.76 -7.23
C CYS A 557 16.68 18.26 -8.46
N ALA A 558 17.32 19.42 -8.38
CA ALA A 558 18.16 19.93 -9.47
C ALA A 558 19.33 18.97 -9.79
N GLU A 559 19.96 18.38 -8.77
CA GLU A 559 20.96 17.31 -8.97
C GLU A 559 20.34 16.03 -9.55
N ALA A 560 19.11 15.68 -9.18
CA ALA A 560 18.39 14.49 -9.64
C ALA A 560 17.93 14.59 -11.11
N ASP A 561 17.61 15.80 -11.58
CA ASP A 561 17.20 16.07 -12.95
C ASP A 561 18.36 15.99 -13.93
N GLU A 562 19.61 16.12 -13.48
CA GLU A 562 20.80 15.96 -14.31
C GLU A 562 21.18 14.47 -14.42
N PRO A 563 21.00 13.83 -15.60
CA PRO A 563 21.48 12.47 -15.81
C PRO A 563 22.98 12.40 -15.52
N ALA A 564 23.42 11.31 -14.92
CA ALA A 564 24.82 11.14 -14.54
C ALA A 564 25.25 9.68 -14.63
N ASP A 565 26.56 9.46 -14.71
CA ASP A 565 27.12 8.12 -14.63
C ASP A 565 26.84 7.45 -13.26
N ALA A 566 27.00 6.13 -13.19
CA ALA A 566 26.69 5.37 -12.00
C ALA A 566 27.56 5.73 -10.78
N ARG A 567 28.80 6.23 -10.97
CA ARG A 567 29.68 6.67 -9.88
C ARG A 567 29.21 7.97 -9.28
N ALA A 568 28.84 8.93 -10.12
CA ALA A 568 28.24 10.20 -9.69
C ALA A 568 26.93 9.95 -8.94
N TRP A 569 26.07 9.04 -9.43
CA TRP A 569 24.88 8.65 -8.68
C TRP A 569 25.17 8.00 -7.34
N SER A 570 26.19 7.13 -7.26
CA SER A 570 26.61 6.55 -5.98
C SER A 570 27.05 7.62 -4.98
N ALA A 571 27.79 8.63 -5.43
CA ALA A 571 28.19 9.76 -4.58
C ALA A 571 26.98 10.59 -4.12
N ARG A 572 26.04 10.89 -5.03
CA ARG A 572 24.77 11.59 -4.72
C ARG A 572 23.93 10.79 -3.72
N ALA A 573 23.80 9.48 -3.90
CA ALA A 573 23.05 8.60 -3.01
C ALA A 573 23.58 8.64 -1.58
N VAL A 574 24.90 8.57 -1.41
CA VAL A 574 25.55 8.70 -0.09
C VAL A 574 25.26 10.08 0.50
N ALA A 575 25.49 11.15 -0.25
CA ALA A 575 25.28 12.52 0.21
C ALA A 575 23.81 12.77 0.61
N TRP A 576 22.84 12.31 -0.17
CA TRP A 576 21.42 12.43 0.14
C TRP A 576 21.03 11.59 1.35
N SER A 577 21.56 10.37 1.49
CA SER A 577 21.30 9.52 2.66
C SER A 577 21.81 10.14 3.96
N GLU A 578 22.97 10.82 3.92
CA GLU A 578 23.56 11.52 5.07
C GLU A 578 22.89 12.88 5.33
N GLY A 579 22.46 13.59 4.28
CA GLY A 579 21.90 14.93 4.37
C GLY A 579 20.42 15.01 4.74
N PHE A 580 19.66 13.93 4.49
CA PHE A 580 18.21 13.88 4.74
C PHE A 580 17.81 12.94 5.88
N LEU A 581 18.45 11.76 6.02
CA LEU A 581 18.07 10.83 7.07
C LEU A 581 18.62 11.26 8.42
N ALA A 582 17.80 11.14 9.46
CA ALA A 582 18.18 11.48 10.83
C ALA A 582 19.41 10.68 11.30
N GLU A 583 20.28 11.33 12.06
CA GLU A 583 21.50 10.71 12.60
C GLU A 583 21.15 9.45 13.43
N GLY A 584 21.85 8.34 13.19
CA GLY A 584 21.59 7.05 13.86
C GLY A 584 20.31 6.31 13.41
N PHE A 585 19.48 6.89 12.53
CA PHE A 585 18.32 6.19 11.96
C PHE A 585 18.73 5.05 11.01
N ASP A 586 18.67 3.80 11.49
CA ASP A 586 18.95 2.59 10.70
C ASP A 586 20.28 2.66 9.91
N ASP A 587 21.40 2.87 10.62
CA ASP A 587 22.75 2.90 10.03
C ASP A 587 23.06 1.68 9.14
N PHE A 588 22.48 0.53 9.48
CA PHE A 588 22.60 -0.68 8.70
C PHE A 588 21.90 -0.53 7.35
N GLY A 589 20.65 -0.07 7.32
CA GLY A 589 19.92 0.21 6.08
C GLY A 589 20.65 1.22 5.19
N ARG A 590 21.22 2.29 5.79
CA ARG A 590 22.08 3.24 5.05
C ARG A 590 23.32 2.58 4.45
N ALA A 591 24.00 1.72 5.20
CA ALA A 591 25.16 0.99 4.68
C ALA A 591 24.79 0.10 3.49
N GLN A 592 23.62 -0.55 3.52
CA GLN A 592 23.13 -1.36 2.40
C GLN A 592 22.86 -0.53 1.13
N VAL A 593 22.28 0.68 1.27
CA VAL A 593 22.07 1.59 0.13
C VAL A 593 23.42 1.96 -0.50
N ARG A 594 24.40 2.34 0.33
CA ARG A 594 25.75 2.68 -0.15
C ARG A 594 26.42 1.50 -0.87
N GLU A 595 26.46 0.33 -0.25
CA GLU A 595 27.07 -0.87 -0.83
C GLU A 595 26.42 -1.26 -2.17
N ALA A 596 25.08 -1.17 -2.26
CA ALA A 596 24.36 -1.46 -3.49
C ALA A 596 24.63 -0.42 -4.60
N ALA A 597 24.76 0.86 -4.24
CA ALA A 597 25.09 1.93 -5.19
C ALA A 597 26.54 1.84 -5.69
N GLU A 598 27.49 1.53 -4.80
CA GLU A 598 28.89 1.31 -5.15
C GLU A 598 29.04 0.11 -6.08
N SER A 599 28.38 -1.02 -5.76
CA SER A 599 28.36 -2.20 -6.62
C SER A 599 27.76 -1.89 -7.99
N LEU A 600 26.72 -1.05 -8.07
CA LEU A 600 26.14 -0.63 -9.35
C LEU A 600 27.12 0.19 -10.19
N ALA A 601 27.90 1.06 -9.54
CA ALA A 601 28.92 1.83 -10.22
C ALA A 601 30.04 0.95 -10.80
N GLU A 602 30.51 -0.03 -10.02
CA GLU A 602 31.51 -1.00 -10.47
C GLU A 602 31.01 -1.82 -11.66
N ASP A 603 29.74 -2.26 -11.62
CA ASP A 603 29.18 -3.07 -12.68
C ASP A 603 28.91 -2.28 -13.96
N ALA A 604 28.50 -1.02 -13.85
CA ALA A 604 28.32 -0.15 -15.01
C ALA A 604 29.64 0.12 -15.73
N GLU A 605 30.71 0.38 -14.97
CA GLU A 605 32.06 0.60 -15.51
C GLU A 605 32.58 -0.65 -16.22
N ALA A 606 32.53 -1.81 -15.58
CA ALA A 606 33.00 -3.06 -16.19
C ALA A 606 32.11 -3.53 -17.35
N ALA A 607 30.83 -3.11 -17.40
CA ALA A 607 29.97 -3.32 -18.56
C ALA A 607 30.29 -2.38 -19.74
N GLY A 608 31.14 -1.37 -19.56
CA GLY A 608 31.40 -0.33 -20.56
C GLY A 608 30.20 0.61 -20.77
N LEU A 609 29.25 0.66 -19.83
CA LEU A 609 28.10 1.55 -19.89
C LEU A 609 28.51 2.95 -19.44
N ALA A 610 29.12 3.71 -20.35
CA ALA A 610 29.60 5.08 -20.11
C ALA A 610 28.52 6.16 -20.30
N GLU A 611 27.25 5.77 -20.41
CA GLU A 611 26.13 6.68 -20.64
C GLU A 611 25.62 7.25 -19.33
N ASP A 612 25.20 8.51 -19.35
CA ASP A 612 24.51 9.12 -18.21
C ASP A 612 23.14 8.47 -18.01
N LEU A 613 22.93 7.93 -16.81
CA LEU A 613 21.70 7.28 -16.41
C LEU A 613 20.73 8.36 -15.89
N PRO A 614 19.46 8.38 -16.32
CA PRO A 614 18.44 9.16 -15.64
C PRO A 614 18.14 8.53 -14.26
N LEU A 615 17.65 9.35 -13.32
CA LEU A 615 17.35 8.91 -11.95
C LEU A 615 16.43 7.67 -11.93
N SER A 616 15.42 7.62 -12.81
CA SER A 616 14.47 6.51 -12.90
C SER A 616 15.15 5.16 -13.16
N VAL A 617 16.10 5.11 -14.10
CA VAL A 617 16.84 3.90 -14.46
C VAL A 617 17.78 3.49 -13.35
N TRP A 618 18.54 4.43 -12.80
CA TRP A 618 19.48 4.16 -11.70
C TRP A 618 18.74 3.70 -10.43
N SER A 619 17.66 4.39 -10.05
CA SER A 619 16.82 4.04 -8.89
C SER A 619 16.20 2.65 -9.03
N ALA A 620 15.71 2.31 -10.23
CA ALA A 620 15.16 0.99 -10.51
C ALA A 620 16.22 -0.11 -10.35
N GLU A 621 17.44 0.11 -10.85
CA GLU A 621 18.52 -0.88 -10.76
C GLU A 621 19.09 -1.02 -9.35
N LEU A 622 19.24 0.09 -8.62
CA LEU A 622 19.55 0.08 -7.19
C LEU A 622 18.50 -0.73 -6.41
N GLY A 623 17.22 -0.49 -6.70
CA GLY A 623 16.11 -1.22 -6.08
C GLY A 623 16.21 -2.72 -6.30
N ARG A 624 16.47 -3.16 -7.53
CA ARG A 624 16.62 -4.58 -7.88
C ARG A 624 17.79 -5.25 -7.17
N ARG A 625 18.92 -4.57 -7.04
CA ARG A 625 20.08 -5.10 -6.30
C ARG A 625 19.75 -5.30 -4.83
N LEU A 626 19.07 -4.33 -4.22
CA LEU A 626 18.60 -4.44 -2.84
C LEU A 626 17.55 -5.54 -2.68
N ASP A 627 16.70 -5.76 -3.69
CA ASP A 627 15.74 -6.86 -3.74
C ASP A 627 16.44 -8.23 -3.93
N GLY A 628 17.53 -8.32 -4.70
CA GLY A 628 18.31 -9.54 -4.89
C GLY A 628 19.07 -10.02 -3.64
N VAL A 629 19.31 -9.11 -2.68
CA VAL A 629 19.83 -9.44 -1.34
C VAL A 629 18.75 -10.14 -0.47
N ALA A 630 17.49 -10.19 -0.92
CA ALA A 630 16.36 -10.83 -0.26
C ALA A 630 16.41 -12.37 -0.26
N GLY A 631 17.53 -12.97 0.12
CA GLY A 631 17.60 -14.34 0.60
C GLY A 631 17.65 -14.45 2.13
N GLY A 632 17.77 -13.31 2.81
CA GLY A 632 18.17 -13.23 4.22
C GLY A 632 17.17 -12.56 5.17
N GLY A 633 15.89 -12.44 4.78
CA GLY A 633 14.82 -12.10 5.74
C GLY A 633 14.95 -13.05 6.93
N ARG A 634 15.21 -12.49 8.12
CA ARG A 634 15.55 -13.33 9.28
C ARG A 634 14.34 -14.19 9.61
N PHE A 635 14.44 -15.49 9.38
CA PHE A 635 13.54 -16.47 10.00
C PHE A 635 13.74 -16.36 11.52
N ARG A 636 12.88 -15.59 12.18
CA ARG A 636 12.95 -15.32 13.62
C ARG A 636 12.36 -16.50 14.38
N THR A 637 12.81 -16.70 15.62
CA THR A 637 12.43 -17.86 16.42
C THR A 637 11.29 -17.52 17.38
N GLY A 638 10.45 -18.51 17.67
CA GLY A 638 9.44 -18.45 18.73
C GLY A 638 8.03 -18.06 18.28
N GLY A 639 7.80 -17.83 16.98
CA GLY A 639 6.50 -17.50 16.40
C GLY A 639 6.12 -18.37 15.20
N VAL A 640 4.90 -18.19 14.71
CA VAL A 640 4.44 -18.74 13.43
C VAL A 640 5.19 -18.07 12.30
N THR A 641 5.71 -18.84 11.35
CA THR A 641 6.47 -18.29 10.22
C THR A 641 5.58 -18.20 8.98
N VAL A 642 5.49 -17.01 8.37
CA VAL A 642 4.80 -16.76 7.11
C VAL A 642 5.84 -16.38 6.06
N CYS A 643 5.99 -17.16 5.00
CA CYS A 643 7.03 -16.92 3.99
C CYS A 643 6.64 -17.39 2.58
N GLU A 644 7.43 -16.98 1.59
CA GLU A 644 7.32 -17.54 0.24
C GLU A 644 7.56 -19.06 0.23
N PRO A 645 6.88 -19.83 -0.63
CA PRO A 645 7.02 -21.30 -0.69
C PRO A 645 8.47 -21.77 -0.93
N ALA A 646 9.22 -21.09 -1.78
CA ALA A 646 10.59 -21.45 -2.12
C ALA A 646 11.54 -21.42 -0.90
N ALA A 647 11.21 -20.67 0.15
CA ALA A 647 12.06 -20.53 1.32
C ALA A 647 12.05 -21.77 2.22
N ALA A 648 10.94 -22.51 2.29
CA ALA A 648 10.72 -23.51 3.35
C ALA A 648 9.86 -24.74 2.99
N ALA A 649 9.30 -24.86 1.77
CA ALA A 649 8.31 -25.90 1.44
C ALA A 649 8.71 -27.35 1.80
N TRP A 650 9.98 -27.72 1.79
CA TRP A 650 10.42 -29.10 2.06
C TRP A 650 10.86 -29.35 3.51
N LEU A 651 10.69 -28.36 4.40
CA LEU A 651 11.09 -28.47 5.80
C LEU A 651 9.97 -29.06 6.65
N PRO A 652 10.24 -30.09 7.46
CA PRO A 652 9.20 -30.74 8.25
C PRO A 652 8.70 -29.81 9.37
N HIS A 653 7.37 -29.63 9.41
CA HIS A 653 6.63 -28.87 10.41
C HIS A 653 5.39 -29.66 10.83
N ARG A 654 4.93 -29.47 12.07
CA ARG A 654 3.73 -30.17 12.56
C ARG A 654 2.48 -29.68 11.83
N VAL A 655 2.38 -28.37 11.60
CA VAL A 655 1.29 -27.78 10.82
C VAL A 655 1.89 -26.99 9.67
N VAL A 656 1.43 -27.28 8.45
CA VAL A 656 1.76 -26.53 7.23
C VAL A 656 0.47 -25.94 6.67
N ALA A 657 0.44 -24.64 6.45
CA ALA A 657 -0.71 -23.94 5.88
C ALA A 657 -0.31 -23.20 4.60
N TRP A 658 -1.19 -23.16 3.62
CA TRP A 658 -1.06 -22.33 2.42
C TRP A 658 -2.09 -21.20 2.45
N LEU A 659 -1.64 -19.98 2.15
CA LEU A 659 -2.46 -18.77 2.12
C LEU A 659 -2.37 -18.13 0.74
N GLY A 660 -3.53 -17.90 0.09
CA GLY A 660 -3.61 -17.20 -1.20
C GLY A 660 -3.50 -18.09 -2.44
N LEU A 661 -3.97 -19.34 -2.38
CA LEU A 661 -3.99 -20.28 -3.51
C LEU A 661 -5.15 -20.03 -4.49
N SER A 662 -5.18 -18.85 -5.11
CA SER A 662 -6.24 -18.41 -6.03
C SER A 662 -5.91 -18.69 -7.49
N ASP A 663 -6.94 -18.84 -8.34
CA ASP A 663 -6.73 -18.91 -9.79
C ASP A 663 -6.10 -17.61 -10.32
N GLY A 664 -5.19 -17.75 -11.28
CA GLY A 664 -4.39 -16.63 -11.82
C GLY A 664 -3.18 -16.21 -10.97
N SER A 665 -3.17 -16.46 -9.66
CA SER A 665 -2.00 -16.17 -8.79
C SER A 665 -1.09 -17.39 -8.61
N PHE A 666 -1.65 -18.60 -8.54
CA PHE A 666 -0.89 -19.82 -8.34
C PHE A 666 -1.50 -21.04 -9.08
N PRO A 667 -0.70 -21.93 -9.68
CA PRO A 667 0.73 -21.77 -9.96
C PRO A 667 0.98 -20.63 -10.95
N ARG A 668 2.14 -19.99 -10.85
CA ARG A 668 2.50 -18.85 -11.70
C ARG A 668 2.53 -19.25 -13.17
N ARG A 669 1.80 -18.49 -13.99
CA ARG A 669 1.83 -18.60 -15.46
C ARG A 669 2.68 -17.45 -15.99
N THR A 670 3.95 -17.71 -16.23
CA THR A 670 4.81 -16.75 -16.95
C THR A 670 4.57 -16.95 -18.45
N PRO A 671 4.09 -15.94 -19.20
CA PRO A 671 4.07 -16.04 -20.66
C PRO A 671 5.52 -16.27 -21.11
N GLU A 672 5.79 -17.44 -21.69
CA GLU A 672 7.11 -17.75 -22.22
C GLU A 672 7.43 -16.74 -23.31
N ALA A 673 8.63 -16.14 -23.23
CA ALA A 673 9.05 -15.21 -24.26
C ALA A 673 9.09 -15.96 -25.60
N SER A 674 8.54 -15.38 -26.66
CA SER A 674 8.51 -16.04 -27.98
C SER A 674 9.89 -16.33 -28.56
N PHE A 675 10.94 -15.85 -27.89
CA PHE A 675 12.35 -16.00 -28.23
C PHE A 675 13.13 -16.80 -27.17
N ASP A 676 12.48 -17.38 -26.16
CA ASP A 676 13.13 -18.33 -25.27
C ASP A 676 13.38 -19.64 -26.06
N LEU A 677 14.66 -19.98 -26.23
CA LEU A 677 15.08 -21.16 -26.98
C LEU A 677 14.90 -22.44 -26.15
N ALA A 678 14.97 -22.35 -24.82
CA ALA A 678 14.73 -23.50 -23.95
C ALA A 678 13.26 -23.94 -23.96
N ALA A 679 12.33 -23.01 -24.25
CA ALA A 679 10.92 -23.30 -24.41
C ALA A 679 10.58 -24.07 -25.71
N ALA A 680 11.53 -24.24 -26.64
CA ALA A 680 11.30 -24.99 -27.87
C ALA A 680 11.14 -26.49 -27.61
N GLU A 681 11.93 -27.02 -26.68
CA GLU A 681 11.98 -28.42 -26.29
C GLU A 681 12.34 -28.52 -24.81
N HIS A 682 11.45 -29.10 -24.02
CA HIS A 682 11.67 -29.35 -22.59
C HIS A 682 12.71 -30.46 -22.42
N ARG A 683 13.76 -30.20 -21.64
CA ARG A 683 14.81 -31.17 -21.27
C ARG A 683 14.95 -31.31 -19.75
N PRO A 684 15.44 -32.46 -19.25
CA PRO A 684 15.75 -32.63 -17.83
C PRO A 684 16.67 -31.53 -17.29
N GLY A 685 16.26 -30.88 -16.21
CA GLY A 685 16.97 -29.73 -15.61
C GLY A 685 16.30 -28.37 -15.85
N ASP A 686 15.35 -28.28 -16.79
CA ASP A 686 14.54 -27.09 -17.00
C ASP A 686 13.66 -26.77 -15.80
N ARG A 687 13.34 -25.48 -15.65
CA ARG A 687 12.62 -24.95 -14.48
C ARG A 687 11.40 -24.12 -14.87
N PRO A 688 10.39 -24.71 -15.56
CA PRO A 688 9.17 -23.98 -15.85
C PRO A 688 8.51 -23.53 -14.53
N ALA A 689 8.15 -22.25 -14.43
CA ALA A 689 7.67 -21.64 -13.19
C ALA A 689 6.48 -22.40 -12.57
N ALA A 690 5.55 -22.85 -13.43
CA ALA A 690 4.40 -23.62 -12.99
C ALA A 690 4.75 -25.01 -12.43
N ALA A 691 5.82 -25.65 -12.92
CA ALA A 691 6.30 -26.94 -12.38
C ALA A 691 7.07 -26.74 -11.07
N VAL A 692 7.81 -25.64 -10.93
CA VAL A 692 8.45 -25.23 -9.67
C VAL A 692 7.39 -25.05 -8.58
N ASP A 693 6.35 -24.27 -8.85
CA ASP A 693 5.28 -23.99 -7.89
C ASP A 693 4.54 -25.27 -7.47
N ARG A 694 4.20 -26.16 -8.42
CA ARG A 694 3.59 -27.46 -8.11
C ARG A 694 4.51 -28.35 -7.27
N SER A 695 5.81 -28.37 -7.56
CA SER A 695 6.81 -29.12 -6.78
C SER A 695 6.94 -28.58 -5.35
N LEU A 696 6.85 -27.26 -5.15
CA LEU A 696 6.84 -26.66 -3.82
C LEU A 696 5.58 -27.05 -3.03
N LEU A 697 4.41 -27.06 -3.68
CA LEU A 697 3.17 -27.53 -3.05
C LEU A 697 3.28 -29.02 -2.66
N LEU A 698 3.74 -29.87 -3.58
CA LEU A 698 3.99 -31.29 -3.32
C LEU A 698 4.95 -31.51 -2.15
N GLY A 699 6.09 -30.81 -2.14
CA GLY A 699 7.07 -30.90 -1.06
C GLY A 699 6.50 -30.53 0.30
N SER A 700 5.70 -29.47 0.34
CA SER A 700 5.05 -29.00 1.58
C SER A 700 3.98 -29.95 2.11
N LEU A 701 3.25 -30.61 1.21
CA LEU A 701 2.32 -31.67 1.57
C LEU A 701 3.08 -32.87 2.16
N MET A 702 4.20 -33.27 1.56
CA MET A 702 5.03 -34.37 2.03
C MET A 702 5.76 -34.06 3.35
N ALA A 703 6.04 -32.79 3.62
CA ALA A 703 6.71 -32.31 4.83
C ALA A 703 5.75 -32.04 6.02
N ALA A 704 4.44 -32.02 5.79
CA ALA A 704 3.45 -31.80 6.84
C ALA A 704 3.37 -33.01 7.80
N GLY A 705 3.42 -32.72 9.10
CA GLY A 705 3.43 -33.73 10.15
C GLY A 705 2.04 -34.17 10.60
N ASP A 706 1.26 -33.22 11.12
CA ASP A 706 -0.05 -33.43 11.75
C ASP A 706 -1.20 -32.81 10.95
N ARG A 707 -1.01 -31.61 10.36
CA ARG A 707 -2.04 -30.92 9.56
C ARG A 707 -1.50 -30.21 8.32
N PHE A 708 -2.28 -30.27 7.25
CA PHE A 708 -2.11 -29.53 6.02
C PHE A 708 -3.36 -28.67 5.74
N LEU A 709 -3.21 -27.34 5.78
CA LEU A 709 -4.31 -26.40 5.60
C LEU A 709 -4.14 -25.63 4.30
N VAL A 710 -5.23 -25.38 3.58
CA VAL A 710 -5.23 -24.52 2.39
C VAL A 710 -6.29 -23.45 2.55
N VAL A 711 -5.92 -22.19 2.31
CA VAL A 711 -6.84 -21.05 2.26
C VAL A 711 -6.72 -20.40 0.87
N PHE A 712 -7.84 -20.28 0.17
CA PHE A 712 -7.93 -19.66 -1.14
C PHE A 712 -9.03 -18.59 -1.20
N GLU A 713 -8.96 -17.72 -2.21
CA GLU A 713 -10.01 -16.74 -2.48
C GLU A 713 -11.17 -17.39 -3.24
N ASP A 714 -12.31 -17.55 -2.59
CA ASP A 714 -13.53 -18.10 -3.22
C ASP A 714 -14.49 -17.00 -3.72
N ARG A 715 -14.27 -15.75 -3.30
CA ARG A 715 -15.04 -14.56 -3.68
C ARG A 715 -14.15 -13.33 -3.63
N ASP A 716 -14.40 -12.36 -4.50
CA ASP A 716 -13.74 -11.06 -4.38
C ASP A 716 -14.42 -10.12 -3.37
N THR A 717 -13.91 -8.90 -3.23
CA THR A 717 -14.43 -7.90 -2.28
C THR A 717 -15.86 -7.45 -2.56
N HIS A 718 -16.39 -7.69 -3.76
CA HIS A 718 -17.78 -7.41 -4.13
C HIS A 718 -18.69 -8.63 -3.90
N GLY A 719 -18.11 -9.80 -3.57
CA GLY A 719 -18.81 -11.05 -3.32
C GLY A 719 -18.95 -11.95 -4.56
N ASP A 720 -18.37 -11.55 -5.69
CA ASP A 720 -18.42 -12.32 -6.93
C ASP A 720 -17.58 -13.60 -6.80
N PRO A 721 -18.10 -14.79 -7.16
CA PRO A 721 -17.39 -16.05 -7.01
C PRO A 721 -16.06 -16.10 -7.78
N ARG A 722 -15.04 -16.69 -7.17
CA ARG A 722 -13.73 -16.98 -7.76
C ARG A 722 -13.49 -18.47 -7.77
N ALA A 723 -12.91 -18.96 -8.87
CA ALA A 723 -12.52 -20.35 -8.98
C ALA A 723 -11.27 -20.61 -8.12
N PRO A 724 -11.18 -21.76 -7.43
CA PRO A 724 -9.95 -22.17 -6.79
C PRO A 724 -8.85 -22.41 -7.83
N ALA A 725 -7.59 -22.30 -7.42
CA ALA A 725 -6.47 -22.70 -8.25
C ALA A 725 -6.59 -24.17 -8.70
N ALA A 726 -6.13 -24.49 -9.91
CA ALA A 726 -6.18 -25.86 -10.46
C ALA A 726 -5.58 -26.92 -9.51
N VAL A 727 -4.49 -26.58 -8.82
CA VAL A 727 -3.86 -27.45 -7.83
C VAL A 727 -4.74 -27.76 -6.62
N VAL A 728 -5.64 -26.84 -6.24
CA VAL A 728 -6.59 -27.08 -5.16
C VAL A 728 -7.68 -28.04 -5.63
N VAL A 729 -8.14 -27.91 -6.87
CA VAL A 729 -9.09 -28.85 -7.49
C VAL A 729 -8.49 -30.26 -7.58
N GLU A 730 -7.27 -30.37 -8.10
CA GLU A 730 -6.53 -31.63 -8.22
C GLU A 730 -6.36 -32.32 -6.84
N LEU A 731 -6.06 -31.56 -5.79
CA LEU A 731 -5.99 -32.06 -4.41
C LEU A 731 -7.34 -32.59 -3.93
N LEU A 732 -8.41 -31.81 -4.10
CA LEU A 732 -9.76 -32.18 -3.66
C LEU A 732 -10.25 -33.46 -4.34
N GLU A 733 -9.97 -33.66 -5.63
CA GLU A 733 -10.31 -34.88 -6.37
C GLU A 733 -9.66 -36.13 -5.76
N VAL A 734 -8.38 -36.03 -5.36
CA VAL A 734 -7.69 -37.13 -4.69
C VAL A 734 -8.24 -37.36 -3.27
N LEU A 735 -8.51 -36.30 -2.51
CA LEU A 735 -9.11 -36.42 -1.18
C LEU A 735 -10.48 -37.10 -1.23
N ARG A 736 -11.35 -36.71 -2.18
CA ARG A 736 -12.66 -37.34 -2.42
C ARG A 736 -12.53 -38.82 -2.72
N THR A 737 -11.52 -39.18 -3.51
CA THR A 737 -11.25 -40.59 -3.81
C THR A 737 -10.83 -41.33 -2.53
N LEU A 738 -9.87 -40.81 -1.76
CA LEU A 738 -9.37 -41.48 -0.54
C LEU A 738 -10.46 -41.73 0.51
N VAL A 739 -11.39 -40.79 0.71
CA VAL A 739 -12.51 -40.96 1.66
C VAL A 739 -13.70 -41.75 1.09
N GLY A 740 -13.73 -41.94 -0.23
CA GLY A 740 -14.84 -42.54 -0.96
C GLY A 740 -15.96 -41.53 -1.26
N GLU A 741 -16.66 -41.72 -2.39
CA GLU A 741 -17.70 -40.79 -2.87
C GLU A 741 -18.86 -40.59 -1.89
N GLU A 742 -19.16 -41.59 -1.06
CA GLU A 742 -20.20 -41.48 -0.02
C GLU A 742 -19.85 -40.49 1.11
N HIS A 743 -18.57 -40.16 1.27
CA HIS A 743 -18.07 -39.19 2.26
C HIS A 743 -17.41 -37.96 1.61
N ALA A 744 -17.60 -37.74 0.30
CA ALA A 744 -16.95 -36.65 -0.44
C ALA A 744 -17.27 -35.26 0.11
N ASP A 745 -18.45 -35.06 0.70
CA ASP A 745 -18.84 -33.80 1.33
C ASP A 745 -17.95 -33.44 2.53
N ALA A 746 -17.38 -34.43 3.24
CA ALA A 746 -16.55 -34.21 4.42
C ALA A 746 -15.17 -33.61 4.11
N VAL A 747 -14.72 -33.67 2.85
CA VAL A 747 -13.46 -33.08 2.36
C VAL A 747 -13.70 -31.91 1.40
N SER A 748 -14.95 -31.48 1.24
CA SER A 748 -15.28 -30.33 0.41
C SER A 748 -14.80 -29.02 1.04
N PRO A 749 -14.53 -27.97 0.24
CA PRO A 749 -14.07 -26.69 0.77
C PRO A 749 -15.04 -26.08 1.78
N VAL A 750 -14.51 -25.68 2.94
CA VAL A 750 -15.27 -24.91 3.93
C VAL A 750 -15.31 -23.45 3.49
N HIS A 751 -16.45 -23.01 2.98
CA HIS A 751 -16.65 -21.62 2.55
C HIS A 751 -16.94 -20.70 3.73
N HIS A 752 -16.18 -19.64 3.93
CA HIS A 752 -16.37 -18.69 5.02
C HIS A 752 -17.16 -17.45 4.58
N PRO A 753 -18.01 -16.88 5.45
CA PRO A 753 -18.70 -15.64 5.14
C PRO A 753 -17.73 -14.46 4.99
N MET A 754 -18.14 -13.41 4.26
CA MET A 754 -17.35 -12.20 3.99
C MET A 754 -16.87 -11.45 5.24
N HIS A 755 -17.59 -11.60 6.35
CA HIS A 755 -17.29 -10.93 7.62
C HIS A 755 -17.11 -11.96 8.73
N ALA A 756 -16.08 -11.78 9.57
CA ALA A 756 -15.77 -12.65 10.71
C ALA A 756 -16.88 -12.69 11.77
N PHE A 757 -17.65 -11.60 11.90
CA PHE A 757 -18.78 -11.50 12.82
C PHE A 757 -20.11 -12.00 12.25
N SER A 758 -20.11 -12.62 11.06
CA SER A 758 -21.32 -13.24 10.52
C SER A 758 -21.80 -14.37 11.44
N PRO A 759 -23.09 -14.47 11.77
CA PRO A 759 -23.62 -15.60 12.53
C PRO A 759 -23.27 -16.96 11.90
N ASP A 760 -23.24 -17.02 10.57
CA ASP A 760 -22.87 -18.24 9.82
C ASP A 760 -21.43 -18.69 10.07
N ALA A 761 -20.54 -17.82 10.59
CA ALA A 761 -19.17 -18.18 10.96
C ALA A 761 -19.09 -19.01 12.26
N PHE A 762 -20.20 -19.13 13.00
CA PHE A 762 -20.30 -19.82 14.29
C PHE A 762 -21.28 -21.00 14.25
N ASP A 763 -21.63 -21.48 13.06
CA ASP A 763 -22.56 -22.60 12.91
C ASP A 763 -21.89 -23.92 13.31
N ALA A 764 -22.25 -24.42 14.49
CA ALA A 764 -21.75 -25.69 15.01
C ALA A 764 -22.19 -26.92 14.19
N ALA A 765 -23.20 -26.77 13.31
CA ALA A 765 -23.64 -27.84 12.41
C ALA A 765 -22.73 -28.00 11.18
N GLU A 766 -21.92 -26.99 10.85
CA GLU A 766 -21.02 -26.97 9.69
C GLU A 766 -19.55 -27.17 10.15
N PRO A 767 -18.97 -28.38 9.95
CA PRO A 767 -17.58 -28.65 10.30
C PRO A 767 -16.62 -27.63 9.67
N GLY A 768 -15.78 -27.01 10.49
CA GLY A 768 -14.83 -25.97 10.05
C GLY A 768 -15.36 -24.52 10.10
N ARG A 769 -16.65 -24.28 10.41
CA ARG A 769 -17.22 -22.95 10.71
C ARG A 769 -17.42 -22.74 12.21
N GLN A 770 -16.35 -22.95 12.95
CA GLN A 770 -16.31 -22.79 14.40
C GLN A 770 -15.48 -21.56 14.72
N GLY A 771 -16.07 -20.37 14.57
CA GLY A 771 -15.43 -19.13 14.99
C GLY A 771 -15.07 -19.20 16.48
N VAL A 772 -13.81 -18.92 16.81
CA VAL A 772 -13.29 -19.04 18.19
C VAL A 772 -13.05 -17.69 18.87
N GLU A 773 -13.28 -16.58 18.17
CA GLU A 773 -13.05 -15.22 18.69
C GLU A 773 -14.26 -14.70 19.48
N PRO A 774 -14.14 -14.43 20.80
CA PRO A 774 -15.26 -13.99 21.62
C PRO A 774 -15.86 -12.64 21.20
N GLU A 775 -15.04 -11.70 20.71
CA GLU A 775 -15.50 -10.40 20.23
C GLU A 775 -16.37 -10.54 18.98
N MET A 776 -15.96 -11.42 18.05
CA MET A 776 -16.72 -11.71 16.84
C MET A 776 -18.01 -12.46 17.16
N LEU A 777 -18.00 -13.36 18.15
CA LEU A 777 -19.21 -14.02 18.64
C LEU A 777 -20.18 -13.00 19.27
N ALA A 778 -19.69 -12.09 20.11
CA ALA A 778 -20.52 -11.05 20.71
C ALA A 778 -21.16 -10.13 19.66
N ALA A 779 -20.42 -9.81 18.60
CA ALA A 779 -20.94 -9.06 17.45
C ALA A 779 -21.98 -9.88 16.66
N ALA A 780 -21.75 -11.16 16.40
CA ALA A 780 -22.70 -12.05 15.76
C ALA A 780 -24.01 -12.18 16.56
N GLU A 781 -23.91 -12.39 17.88
CA GLU A 781 -25.05 -12.43 18.79
C GLU A 781 -25.82 -11.10 18.81
N ALA A 782 -25.12 -9.96 18.71
CA ALA A 782 -25.76 -8.65 18.61
C ALA A 782 -26.54 -8.47 17.31
N LEU A 783 -26.00 -8.95 16.19
CA LEU A 783 -26.68 -8.95 14.90
C LEU A 783 -27.93 -9.83 14.91
N VAL A 784 -27.84 -11.05 15.45
CA VAL A 784 -28.98 -11.97 15.58
C VAL A 784 -30.06 -11.39 16.50
N ALA A 785 -29.65 -10.76 17.60
CA ALA A 785 -30.57 -10.08 18.51
C ALA A 785 -31.20 -8.80 17.91
N GLY A 786 -30.80 -8.39 16.70
CA GLY A 786 -31.28 -7.16 16.06
C GLY A 786 -30.91 -5.91 16.87
N ARG A 787 -29.88 -5.98 17.71
CA ARG A 787 -29.38 -4.84 18.48
C ARG A 787 -28.75 -3.85 17.51
N ARG A 788 -29.53 -2.88 17.05
CA ARG A 788 -28.99 -1.66 16.48
C ARG A 788 -28.46 -0.83 17.65
N GLY A 789 -27.26 -0.25 17.51
CA GLY A 789 -26.80 0.73 18.49
C GLY A 789 -27.90 1.77 18.68
N ASP A 790 -28.16 2.18 19.92
CA ASP A 790 -29.09 3.27 20.20
C ASP A 790 -28.70 4.48 19.33
N ALA A 791 -29.68 5.30 18.94
CA ALA A 791 -29.41 6.57 18.26
C ALA A 791 -28.27 7.32 18.98
N PRO A 792 -27.38 8.01 18.25
CA PRO A 792 -26.17 8.58 18.86
C PRO A 792 -26.51 9.34 20.14
N ALA A 793 -25.66 9.18 21.16
CA ALA A 793 -25.90 9.68 22.52
C ALA A 793 -26.22 11.20 22.62
N VAL A 794 -25.91 11.96 21.55
CA VAL A 794 -26.27 13.37 21.38
C VAL A 794 -27.78 13.59 21.29
N ALA A 795 -28.51 12.68 20.64
CA ALA A 795 -29.97 12.70 20.49
C ALA A 795 -30.71 12.04 21.67
N ALA A 796 -30.10 11.03 22.32
CA ALA A 796 -30.80 10.15 23.27
C ALA A 796 -30.84 10.63 24.74
N SER A 797 -30.24 11.78 25.08
CA SER A 797 -29.98 12.12 26.49
C SER A 797 -30.87 13.24 27.06
N GLY A 798 -32.16 12.92 27.26
CA GLY A 798 -33.05 13.72 28.12
C GLY A 798 -32.54 13.87 29.56
N ASP A 799 -31.71 12.93 30.03
CA ASP A 799 -31.11 12.94 31.38
C ASP A 799 -29.73 13.63 31.46
N ALA A 800 -29.07 13.93 30.35
CA ALA A 800 -27.80 14.69 30.34
C ALA A 800 -27.98 16.22 30.43
N ALA A 801 -29.20 16.69 30.67
CA ALA A 801 -29.48 18.08 31.01
C ALA A 801 -28.85 18.51 32.36
N ALA A 802 -28.43 17.54 33.19
CA ALA A 802 -27.92 17.75 34.54
C ALA A 802 -26.54 18.47 34.65
N GLY A 803 -25.91 18.84 33.53
CA GLY A 803 -24.59 19.51 33.52
C GLY A 803 -24.49 20.79 32.67
N VAL A 804 -25.58 21.24 32.02
CA VAL A 804 -25.53 22.47 31.22
C VAL A 804 -25.74 23.66 32.15
N GLU A 805 -24.65 24.37 32.46
CA GLU A 805 -24.71 25.58 33.27
C GLU A 805 -25.65 26.62 32.64
N PRO A 806 -26.42 27.36 33.46
CA PRO A 806 -27.27 28.45 32.99
C PRO A 806 -26.40 29.49 32.30
N VAL A 807 -26.84 29.95 31.12
CA VAL A 807 -26.07 30.88 30.31
C VAL A 807 -26.29 32.29 30.82
N THR A 808 -25.23 32.91 31.35
CA THR A 808 -25.25 34.33 31.71
C THR A 808 -24.73 35.21 30.58
N GLU A 809 -23.98 34.65 29.63
CA GLU A 809 -23.42 35.37 28.48
C GLU A 809 -23.55 34.57 27.18
N VAL A 810 -24.17 35.18 26.16
CA VAL A 810 -24.41 34.58 24.85
C VAL A 810 -23.68 35.42 23.78
N PRO A 811 -22.77 34.82 22.99
CA PRO A 811 -22.19 35.51 21.85
C PRO A 811 -23.25 35.66 20.75
N LEU A 812 -23.26 36.82 20.08
CA LEU A 812 -24.16 37.12 18.96
C LEU A 812 -24.22 35.98 17.90
N ARG A 813 -23.09 35.33 17.63
CA ARG A 813 -22.98 34.22 16.68
C ARG A 813 -23.86 33.02 17.05
N ASP A 814 -24.06 32.73 18.34
CA ASP A 814 -24.89 31.60 18.75
C ASP A 814 -26.38 31.84 18.45
N LEU A 815 -26.83 33.10 18.48
CA LEU A 815 -28.18 33.47 18.03
C LEU A 815 -28.32 33.39 16.51
N GLU A 816 -27.25 33.71 15.75
CA GLU A 816 -27.24 33.49 14.30
C GLU A 816 -27.29 31.99 13.95
N ASP A 817 -26.50 31.17 14.64
CA ASP A 817 -26.49 29.72 14.47
C ASP A 817 -27.80 29.08 14.93
N LEU A 818 -28.48 29.60 15.97
CA LEU A 818 -29.81 29.15 16.38
C LEU A 818 -30.80 29.19 15.21
N MET A 819 -30.81 30.28 14.45
CA MET A 819 -31.73 30.42 13.32
C MET A 819 -31.32 29.60 12.10
N CYS A 820 -30.06 29.17 12.01
CA CYS A 820 -29.51 28.59 10.79
C CYS A 820 -29.21 27.10 10.87
N ARG A 821 -28.83 26.60 12.05
CA ARG A 821 -28.37 25.24 12.33
C ARG A 821 -28.37 24.98 13.85
N ALA A 822 -29.55 25.00 14.46
CA ALA A 822 -29.67 25.00 15.93
C ALA A 822 -28.97 23.81 16.62
N TRP A 823 -28.86 22.65 15.97
CA TRP A 823 -28.17 21.47 16.49
C TRP A 823 -26.70 21.70 16.84
N ILE A 824 -26.02 22.67 16.22
CA ILE A 824 -24.61 22.97 16.51
C ILE A 824 -24.42 23.47 17.95
N LEU A 825 -25.45 24.06 18.55
CA LEU A 825 -25.41 24.58 19.92
C LEU A 825 -25.30 23.43 20.93
N ARG A 826 -25.94 22.29 20.65
CA ARG A 826 -25.80 21.07 21.45
C ARG A 826 -24.40 20.50 21.35
N LEU A 827 -23.86 20.38 20.13
CA LEU A 827 -22.51 19.86 19.90
C LEU A 827 -21.45 20.69 20.65
N ARG A 828 -21.53 22.03 20.53
CA ARG A 828 -20.63 22.94 21.27
C ARG A 828 -20.81 22.84 22.78
N ALA A 829 -22.05 22.72 23.27
CA ALA A 829 -22.29 22.56 24.71
C ALA A 829 -21.70 21.26 25.27
N LEU A 830 -21.52 20.24 24.43
CA LEU A 830 -20.82 18.98 24.76
C LEU A 830 -19.30 19.05 24.56
N GLY A 831 -18.74 20.20 24.17
CA GLY A 831 -17.32 20.36 23.87
C GLY A 831 -16.89 19.76 22.53
N VAL A 832 -17.83 19.41 21.66
CA VAL A 832 -17.55 18.85 20.32
C VAL A 832 -17.34 20.01 19.35
N GLY A 833 -16.09 20.18 18.91
CA GLY A 833 -15.73 21.07 17.80
C GLY A 833 -16.16 20.49 16.46
N ALA A 834 -16.59 21.35 15.53
CA ALA A 834 -17.07 20.94 14.21
C ALA A 834 -16.01 21.13 13.10
N ASP A 835 -14.74 20.91 13.43
CA ASP A 835 -13.64 20.95 12.47
C ASP A 835 -13.33 19.50 12.04
N PHE A 836 -14.06 19.04 11.02
CA PHE A 836 -13.95 17.67 10.47
C PHE A 836 -13.02 17.58 9.25
N ALA A 837 -12.26 18.63 8.97
CA ALA A 837 -11.38 18.68 7.81
C ALA A 837 -9.96 18.20 8.20
N ASP A 838 -9.60 16.99 7.77
CA ASP A 838 -8.19 16.65 7.59
C ASP A 838 -7.67 17.49 6.42
N ALA A 839 -6.93 18.56 6.73
CA ALA A 839 -6.42 19.48 5.73
C ALA A 839 -5.19 18.89 5.04
N VAL A 840 -5.39 17.87 4.21
CA VAL A 840 -4.38 17.44 3.24
C VAL A 840 -4.36 18.50 2.13
N PRO A 841 -3.23 19.18 1.89
CA PRO A 841 -3.12 20.12 0.78
C PRO A 841 -3.40 19.42 -0.55
N GLU A 842 -3.98 20.13 -1.51
CA GLU A 842 -4.12 19.58 -2.86
C GLU A 842 -2.76 19.50 -3.56
N ALA A 843 -2.63 18.55 -4.48
CA ALA A 843 -1.40 18.32 -5.26
C ALA A 843 -1.43 19.00 -6.64
N GLU A 844 -2.55 19.57 -7.07
CA GLU A 844 -2.73 20.13 -8.41
C GLU A 844 -3.03 21.64 -8.37
N ASP A 845 -2.66 22.34 -9.45
CA ASP A 845 -2.99 23.75 -9.63
C ASP A 845 -4.51 23.88 -9.95
N PRO A 846 -5.25 24.75 -9.23
CA PRO A 846 -6.67 24.94 -9.44
C PRO A 846 -6.92 25.51 -10.85
N GLN A 847 -7.77 24.83 -11.63
CA GLN A 847 -8.23 25.32 -12.94
C GLN A 847 -9.43 26.27 -12.80
N GLU A 848 -10.28 25.99 -11.83
CA GLU A 848 -11.45 26.78 -11.45
C GLU A 848 -11.51 26.89 -9.93
N LEU A 849 -12.26 27.87 -9.43
CA LEU A 849 -12.54 27.97 -8.00
C LEU A 849 -13.76 27.13 -7.67
N ASP A 850 -13.72 26.47 -6.51
CA ASP A 850 -14.93 25.89 -5.96
C ASP A 850 -15.91 26.98 -5.46
N ALA A 851 -17.10 26.57 -5.05
CA ALA A 851 -18.13 27.50 -4.58
C ALA A 851 -17.73 28.25 -3.29
N LEU A 852 -16.92 27.63 -2.43
CA LEU A 852 -16.46 28.21 -1.17
C LEU A 852 -15.34 29.23 -1.43
N GLU A 853 -14.36 28.90 -2.26
CA GLU A 853 -13.25 29.75 -2.68
C GLU A 853 -13.76 30.99 -3.45
N ASP A 854 -14.68 30.81 -4.40
CA ASP A 854 -15.35 31.90 -5.11
C ASP A 854 -16.01 32.86 -4.11
N TRP A 855 -16.75 32.31 -3.13
CA TRP A 855 -17.38 33.13 -2.09
C TRP A 855 -16.36 33.85 -1.21
N GLN A 856 -15.33 33.17 -0.73
CA GLN A 856 -14.31 33.76 0.16
C GLN A 856 -13.55 34.90 -0.53
N LEU A 857 -13.15 34.73 -1.80
CA LEU A 857 -12.50 35.79 -2.56
C LEU A 857 -13.45 36.96 -2.84
N ARG A 858 -14.70 36.69 -3.20
CA ARG A 858 -15.68 37.75 -3.45
C ARG A 858 -16.00 38.55 -2.19
N GLU A 859 -16.10 37.89 -1.03
CA GLU A 859 -16.31 38.55 0.25
C GLU A 859 -15.09 39.42 0.63
N ALA A 860 -13.88 38.94 0.38
CA ALA A 860 -12.66 39.72 0.61
C ALA A 860 -12.58 40.96 -0.30
N LEU A 861 -12.93 40.82 -1.59
CA LEU A 861 -13.04 41.95 -2.53
C LEU A 861 -14.06 42.99 -2.06
N LEU A 862 -15.21 42.55 -1.57
CA LEU A 862 -16.23 43.44 -1.01
C LEU A 862 -15.70 44.17 0.23
N ALA A 863 -15.05 43.47 1.15
CA ALA A 863 -14.47 44.06 2.35
C ALA A 863 -13.42 45.13 2.00
N HIS A 864 -12.54 44.87 1.03
CA HIS A 864 -11.58 45.84 0.52
C HIS A 864 -12.24 47.08 -0.07
N GLY A 865 -13.25 46.91 -0.93
CA GLY A 865 -13.99 48.02 -1.53
C GLY A 865 -14.68 48.90 -0.48
N LEU A 866 -15.32 48.28 0.52
CA LEU A 866 -15.97 49.01 1.62
C LEU A 866 -14.97 49.70 2.55
N GLY A 867 -13.73 49.21 2.62
CA GLY A 867 -12.61 49.84 3.34
C GLY A 867 -11.90 50.94 2.54
N GLY A 868 -12.36 51.28 1.34
CA GLY A 868 -11.76 52.33 0.50
C GLY A 868 -10.54 51.90 -0.31
N VAL A 869 -10.24 50.60 -0.39
CA VAL A 869 -9.19 50.07 -1.26
C VAL A 869 -9.72 50.00 -2.68
N GLY A 870 -9.03 50.63 -3.64
CA GLY A 870 -9.41 50.56 -5.05
C GLY A 870 -9.37 49.13 -5.57
N ALA A 871 -10.29 48.77 -6.48
CA ALA A 871 -10.46 47.39 -6.92
C ALA A 871 -9.22 46.76 -7.55
N GLU A 872 -8.43 47.54 -8.30
CA GLU A 872 -7.18 47.04 -8.88
C GLU A 872 -6.13 46.70 -7.81
N GLU A 873 -6.07 47.49 -6.73
CA GLU A 873 -5.21 47.19 -5.59
C GLU A 873 -5.72 45.98 -4.80
N ALA A 874 -7.03 45.84 -4.62
CA ALA A 874 -7.64 44.68 -3.99
C ALA A 874 -7.38 43.39 -4.78
N ARG A 875 -7.51 43.45 -6.12
CA ARG A 875 -7.18 42.33 -7.03
C ARG A 875 -5.73 41.92 -6.92
N ARG A 876 -4.80 42.88 -6.96
CA ARG A 876 -3.36 42.60 -6.78
C ARG A 876 -3.06 41.90 -5.46
N ARG A 877 -3.66 42.37 -4.36
CA ARG A 877 -3.48 41.76 -3.03
C ARG A 877 -3.99 40.32 -2.95
N LEU A 878 -5.16 40.05 -3.53
CA LEU A 878 -5.75 38.71 -3.49
C LEU A 878 -5.10 37.73 -4.47
N ALA A 879 -4.66 38.20 -5.65
CA ALA A 879 -3.83 37.40 -6.54
C ALA A 879 -2.53 36.96 -5.85
N ALA A 880 -1.89 37.89 -5.13
CA ALA A 880 -0.67 37.62 -4.38
C ALA A 880 -0.87 36.62 -3.22
N ALA A 881 -2.10 36.36 -2.78
CA ALA A 881 -2.42 35.38 -1.74
C ALA A 881 -2.34 33.92 -2.22
N GLY A 882 -2.17 33.67 -3.53
CA GLY A 882 -2.08 32.31 -4.08
C GLY A 882 -3.40 31.53 -4.01
N ARG A 883 -4.54 32.23 -4.05
CA ARG A 883 -5.89 31.67 -3.89
C ARG A 883 -6.70 31.64 -5.18
N THR A 884 -6.04 31.87 -6.30
CA THR A 884 -6.67 31.97 -7.62
C THR A 884 -5.90 31.11 -8.61
N PRO A 885 -6.55 30.60 -9.66
CA PRO A 885 -5.85 29.94 -10.75
C PRO A 885 -4.68 30.77 -11.27
N ALA A 886 -3.62 30.11 -11.72
CA ALA A 886 -2.42 30.76 -12.22
C ALA A 886 -2.69 31.64 -13.47
N GLY A 887 -1.86 32.67 -13.64
CA GLY A 887 -1.87 33.56 -14.79
C GLY A 887 -3.23 34.14 -15.22
N ALA A 888 -3.47 34.13 -16.54
CA ALA A 888 -4.62 34.83 -17.15
C ALA A 888 -5.99 34.25 -16.75
N MET A 889 -6.05 33.01 -16.26
CA MET A 889 -7.29 32.42 -15.73
C MET A 889 -7.68 33.10 -14.42
N GLY A 890 -6.73 33.23 -13.48
CA GLY A 890 -6.93 33.96 -12.23
C GLY A 890 -7.34 35.40 -12.45
N ASP A 891 -6.70 36.09 -13.40
CA ASP A 891 -7.05 37.48 -13.75
C ASP A 891 -8.51 37.64 -14.18
N ARG A 892 -9.03 36.70 -14.99
CA ARG A 892 -10.42 36.71 -15.45
C ARG A 892 -11.39 36.43 -14.31
N VAL A 893 -11.07 35.44 -13.47
CA VAL A 893 -11.90 35.09 -12.30
C VAL A 893 -11.96 36.26 -11.33
N LEU A 894 -10.81 36.84 -10.95
CA LEU A 894 -10.75 38.01 -10.08
C LEU A 894 -11.46 39.22 -10.70
N GLY A 895 -11.32 39.46 -12.01
CA GLY A 895 -12.02 40.55 -12.70
C GLY A 895 -13.55 40.40 -12.61
N ARG A 896 -14.06 39.19 -12.83
CA ARG A 896 -15.49 38.87 -12.66
C ARG A 896 -15.95 39.11 -11.22
N LEU A 897 -15.23 38.58 -10.23
CA LEU A 897 -15.59 38.70 -8.82
C LEU A 897 -15.49 40.13 -8.31
N ALA A 898 -14.51 40.90 -8.79
CA ALA A 898 -14.34 42.30 -8.45
C ALA A 898 -15.53 43.12 -8.95
N ALA A 899 -15.98 42.91 -10.19
CA ALA A 899 -17.15 43.59 -10.74
C ALA A 899 -18.43 43.30 -9.93
N GLU A 900 -18.62 42.04 -9.49
CA GLU A 900 -19.74 41.68 -8.61
C GLU A 900 -19.65 42.36 -7.24
N ALA A 901 -18.46 42.36 -6.62
CA ALA A 901 -18.22 42.99 -5.33
C ALA A 901 -18.37 44.51 -5.38
N GLU A 902 -17.88 45.16 -6.44
CA GLU A 902 -18.03 46.59 -6.69
C GLU A 902 -19.51 46.99 -6.83
N ALA A 903 -20.31 46.18 -7.53
CA ALA A 903 -21.74 46.45 -7.67
C ALA A 903 -22.43 46.48 -6.30
N VAL A 904 -22.10 45.51 -5.42
CA VAL A 904 -22.60 45.46 -4.04
C VAL A 904 -22.08 46.66 -3.24
N ALA A 905 -20.78 46.97 -3.29
CA ALA A 905 -20.17 48.10 -2.59
C ALA A 905 -20.81 49.45 -3.02
N ALA A 906 -21.05 49.65 -4.31
CA ALA A 906 -21.72 50.84 -4.84
C ALA A 906 -23.18 50.96 -4.37
N ALA A 907 -23.88 49.84 -4.19
CA ALA A 907 -25.21 49.84 -3.61
C ALA A 907 -25.19 50.16 -2.10
N VAL A 908 -24.20 49.67 -1.37
CA VAL A 908 -23.97 50.03 0.03
C VAL A 908 -23.67 51.53 0.16
N GLU A 909 -22.82 52.10 -0.71
CA GLU A 909 -22.51 53.54 -0.70
C GLU A 909 -23.76 54.39 -1.01
N ARG A 910 -24.61 53.95 -1.95
CA ARG A 910 -25.91 54.60 -2.20
C ARG A 910 -26.83 54.53 -0.99
N ALA A 911 -26.85 53.40 -0.27
CA ALA A 911 -27.63 53.24 0.96
C ALA A 911 -27.08 54.08 2.12
N ALA A 912 -25.77 54.32 2.17
CA ALA A 912 -25.12 55.15 3.18
C ALA A 912 -25.60 56.63 3.14
N GLY A 913 -25.85 57.15 1.93
CA GLY A 913 -26.39 58.49 1.69
C GLY A 913 -25.34 59.62 1.82
N ALA A 914 -25.79 60.85 2.07
CA ALA A 914 -24.95 62.07 2.00
C ALA A 914 -23.73 62.12 2.95
N GLY A 915 -23.66 61.26 3.96
CA GLY A 915 -22.50 61.12 4.86
C GLY A 915 -21.47 60.08 4.44
N GLY A 916 -21.77 59.29 3.41
CA GLY A 916 -20.94 58.16 2.93
C GLY A 916 -20.66 57.10 3.99
N LEU A 917 -19.86 56.10 3.63
CA LEU A 917 -19.44 55.03 4.56
C LEU A 917 -18.60 55.54 5.74
N ALA A 918 -17.89 56.67 5.59
CA ALA A 918 -17.08 57.27 6.67
C ALA A 918 -17.90 57.73 7.88
N SER A 919 -19.21 57.90 7.73
CA SER A 919 -20.13 58.25 8.83
C SER A 919 -20.53 57.06 9.72
N PHE A 920 -20.10 55.84 9.39
CA PHE A 920 -20.39 54.63 10.13
C PHE A 920 -19.16 54.12 10.89
N ALA A 921 -19.40 53.51 12.05
CA ALA A 921 -18.36 52.89 12.86
C ALA A 921 -18.80 51.49 13.31
N PRO A 922 -17.84 50.59 13.65
CA PRO A 922 -18.16 49.37 14.39
C PRO A 922 -18.76 49.73 15.76
N LEU A 923 -19.77 49.00 16.19
CA LEU A 923 -20.36 49.14 17.53
C LEU A 923 -20.28 47.80 18.26
N THR A 924 -19.60 47.79 19.41
CA THR A 924 -19.72 46.70 20.38
C THR A 924 -21.04 46.85 21.11
N ILE A 925 -21.92 45.85 20.99
CA ILE A 925 -23.24 45.85 21.60
C ILE A 925 -23.27 44.90 22.79
N GLU A 926 -23.91 45.35 23.85
CA GLU A 926 -24.30 44.55 25.00
C GLU A 926 -25.80 44.80 25.23
N ALA A 927 -26.60 43.75 25.07
CA ALA A 927 -28.02 43.77 25.38
C ALA A 927 -28.28 42.78 26.51
N GLU A 928 -29.05 43.19 27.52
CA GLU A 928 -29.37 42.34 28.67
C GLU A 928 -30.88 42.12 28.71
N VAL A 929 -31.29 40.84 28.72
CA VAL A 929 -32.70 40.42 28.83
C VAL A 929 -32.74 39.23 29.79
N ASP A 930 -33.60 39.29 30.80
CA ASP A 930 -33.81 38.23 31.80
C ASP A 930 -32.49 37.69 32.42
N ASP A 931 -31.60 38.58 32.87
CA ASP A 931 -30.26 38.29 33.44
C ASP A 931 -29.27 37.60 32.48
N VAL A 932 -29.56 37.57 31.18
CA VAL A 932 -28.66 37.04 30.13
C VAL A 932 -28.09 38.18 29.29
N ARG A 933 -26.76 38.27 29.26
CA ARG A 933 -26.03 39.26 28.45
C ARG A 933 -25.74 38.72 27.06
N VAL A 934 -26.24 39.40 26.03
CA VAL A 934 -25.87 39.14 24.63
C VAL A 934 -24.80 40.13 24.21
N ALA A 935 -23.63 39.62 23.84
CA ALA A 935 -22.49 40.45 23.46
C ALA A 935 -22.04 40.16 22.02
N GLY A 936 -21.65 41.21 21.29
CA GLY A 936 -21.12 41.07 19.94
C GLY A 936 -20.65 42.39 19.34
N ARG A 937 -20.07 42.33 18.15
CA ARG A 937 -19.63 43.50 17.38
C ARG A 937 -20.42 43.56 16.08
N VAL A 938 -21.07 44.69 15.83
CA VAL A 938 -21.79 44.94 14.57
C VAL A 938 -21.09 46.04 13.80
N GLU A 939 -20.71 45.70 12.57
CA GLU A 939 -20.03 46.62 11.66
C GLU A 939 -21.00 47.64 11.05
N ARG A 940 -20.46 48.81 10.70
CA ARG A 940 -21.14 49.89 9.94
C ARG A 940 -22.46 50.34 10.57
N VAL A 941 -22.35 50.96 11.74
CA VAL A 941 -23.47 51.44 12.56
C VAL A 941 -23.34 52.97 12.74
N ARG A 942 -24.40 53.74 12.47
CA ARG A 942 -24.48 55.20 12.73
C ARG A 942 -25.85 55.63 13.24
N PRO A 943 -26.01 56.82 13.87
CA PRO A 943 -27.31 57.28 14.33
C PRO A 943 -28.37 57.22 13.21
N GLY A 944 -29.45 56.49 13.48
CA GLY A 944 -30.59 56.30 12.56
C GLY A 944 -30.46 55.22 11.49
N LEU A 945 -29.29 54.58 11.30
CA LEU A 945 -29.08 53.58 10.24
C LEU A 945 -27.95 52.57 10.57
N HIS A 946 -28.17 51.29 10.29
CA HIS A 946 -27.09 50.28 10.23
C HIS A 946 -27.12 49.53 8.90
N LEU A 947 -25.94 49.18 8.39
CA LEU A 947 -25.77 48.55 7.08
C LEU A 947 -25.15 47.15 7.23
N HIS A 948 -25.87 46.13 6.75
CA HIS A 948 -25.31 44.80 6.56
C HIS A 948 -24.97 44.59 5.08
N ALA A 949 -23.72 44.28 4.78
CA ALA A 949 -23.25 44.02 3.43
C ALA A 949 -22.68 42.61 3.35
N THR A 950 -23.02 41.88 2.29
CA THR A 950 -22.44 40.56 1.98
C THR A 950 -22.33 40.37 0.47
N SER A 951 -21.34 39.60 0.03
CA SER A 951 -21.23 39.18 -1.36
C SER A 951 -22.14 37.98 -1.71
N SER A 952 -22.81 37.40 -0.70
CA SER A 952 -23.70 36.26 -0.88
C SER A 952 -25.05 36.64 -1.50
N ARG A 953 -25.76 35.63 -2.03
CA ARG A 953 -27.20 35.76 -2.30
C ARG A 953 -27.95 35.93 -0.97
N LEU A 954 -28.96 36.80 -0.94
CA LEU A 954 -29.78 37.09 0.25
C LEU A 954 -30.79 35.97 0.56
N LYS A 955 -30.31 34.74 0.63
CA LYS A 955 -31.07 33.55 1.06
C LYS A 955 -31.33 33.58 2.57
N ALA A 956 -32.07 32.59 3.06
CA ALA A 956 -32.54 32.50 4.44
C ALA A 956 -31.43 32.78 5.47
N LYS A 957 -30.28 32.09 5.39
CA LYS A 957 -29.15 32.25 6.32
C LYS A 957 -28.65 33.70 6.46
N ARG A 958 -28.60 34.46 5.36
CA ARG A 958 -28.14 35.86 5.39
C ARG A 958 -29.21 36.80 5.96
N ARG A 959 -30.49 36.51 5.69
CA ARG A 959 -31.63 37.23 6.26
C ARG A 959 -31.72 37.02 7.77
N ALA A 960 -31.52 35.79 8.25
CA ALA A 960 -31.46 35.46 9.67
C ALA A 960 -30.34 36.20 10.40
N ALA A 961 -29.11 36.17 9.89
CA ALA A 961 -27.99 36.88 10.52
C ALA A 961 -28.24 38.40 10.61
N ALA A 962 -28.79 39.00 9.55
CA ALA A 962 -29.15 40.42 9.56
C ALA A 962 -30.27 40.74 10.57
N TRP A 963 -31.27 39.86 10.67
CA TRP A 963 -32.37 39.98 11.63
C TRP A 963 -31.90 39.94 13.07
N VAL A 964 -31.09 38.94 13.42
CA VAL A 964 -30.53 38.81 14.78
C VAL A 964 -29.76 40.07 15.16
N ARG A 965 -28.87 40.56 14.28
CA ARG A 965 -28.14 41.82 14.50
C ARG A 965 -29.08 43.01 14.70
N HIS A 966 -30.14 43.10 13.90
CA HIS A 966 -31.13 44.17 13.98
C HIS A 966 -31.89 44.16 15.32
N VAL A 967 -32.33 42.98 15.78
CA VAL A 967 -33.01 42.80 17.07
C VAL A 967 -32.08 43.15 18.23
N VAL A 968 -30.85 42.65 18.26
CA VAL A 968 -29.92 42.93 19.36
C VAL A 968 -29.53 44.42 19.40
N LEU A 969 -29.32 45.05 18.24
CA LEU A 969 -29.12 46.51 18.16
C LEU A 969 -30.31 47.28 18.73
N ALA A 970 -31.54 46.89 18.37
CA ALA A 970 -32.74 47.54 18.88
C ALA A 970 -32.94 47.33 20.40
N ALA A 971 -32.63 46.13 20.90
CA ALA A 971 -32.66 45.78 22.32
C ALA A 971 -31.63 46.58 23.14
N ALA A 972 -30.46 46.90 22.56
CA ALA A 972 -29.42 47.72 23.18
C ALA A 972 -29.76 49.24 23.20
N GLY A 973 -30.97 49.62 22.79
CA GLY A 973 -31.38 51.03 22.69
C GLY A 973 -30.92 51.73 21.42
N GLU A 974 -30.33 50.98 20.48
CA GLU A 974 -29.83 51.47 19.20
C GLU A 974 -30.78 51.11 18.05
N GLY A 975 -32.09 51.05 18.34
CA GLY A 975 -33.18 50.74 17.41
C GLY A 975 -33.20 51.70 16.23
N ARG A 976 -32.76 51.21 15.07
CA ARG A 976 -32.46 52.00 13.87
C ARG A 976 -33.02 51.28 12.65
N ARG A 977 -33.27 52.02 11.57
CA ARG A 977 -33.53 51.40 10.25
C ARG A 977 -32.32 50.52 9.88
N GLY A 978 -32.57 49.29 9.47
CA GLY A 978 -31.54 48.39 8.95
C GLY A 978 -31.62 48.31 7.43
N VAL A 979 -30.48 48.27 6.75
CA VAL A 979 -30.43 48.00 5.32
C VAL A 979 -29.47 46.86 5.06
N VAL A 980 -29.94 45.84 4.36
CA VAL A 980 -29.16 44.66 3.96
C VAL A 980 -28.91 44.73 2.46
N VAL A 981 -27.65 44.67 2.06
CA VAL A 981 -27.25 44.70 0.64
C VAL A 981 -26.48 43.43 0.31
N GLY A 982 -26.90 42.77 -0.76
CA GLY A 982 -26.23 41.58 -1.28
C GLY A 982 -26.75 41.23 -2.66
N ARG A 983 -26.57 39.97 -3.08
CA ARG A 983 -27.05 39.52 -4.39
C ARG A 983 -28.49 39.01 -4.33
N PRO A 984 -29.28 39.15 -5.40
CA PRO A 984 -30.61 38.55 -5.47
C PRO A 984 -30.53 37.02 -5.45
N GLU A 985 -31.61 36.38 -5.00
CA GLU A 985 -31.71 34.91 -4.96
C GLU A 985 -31.67 34.28 -6.36
N ALA A 986 -32.29 34.96 -7.33
CA ALA A 986 -32.28 34.60 -8.75
C ALA A 986 -31.84 35.79 -9.62
N GLY A 987 -31.05 35.50 -10.66
CA GLY A 987 -30.56 36.48 -11.63
C GLY A 987 -29.31 37.25 -11.21
N PRO A 988 -28.74 38.07 -12.13
CA PRO A 988 -27.59 38.94 -11.84
C PRO A 988 -28.04 40.24 -11.15
N GLY A 989 -27.10 40.92 -10.49
CA GLY A 989 -27.31 42.26 -9.93
C GLY A 989 -27.21 42.30 -8.41
N VAL A 990 -27.80 43.35 -7.82
CA VAL A 990 -27.76 43.65 -6.39
C VAL A 990 -29.17 43.83 -5.87
N GLN A 991 -29.45 43.26 -4.71
CA GLN A 991 -30.70 43.39 -3.98
C GLN A 991 -30.45 44.16 -2.67
N THR A 992 -31.40 45.02 -2.32
CA THR A 992 -31.43 45.74 -1.06
C THR A 992 -32.71 45.37 -0.32
N LEU A 993 -32.58 44.95 0.94
CA LEU A 993 -33.70 44.69 1.84
C LEU A 993 -33.69 45.73 2.95
N ASP A 994 -34.86 46.27 3.26
CA ASP A 994 -35.07 47.22 4.35
C ASP A 994 -35.66 46.51 5.56
N LEU A 995 -35.05 46.74 6.73
CA LEU A 995 -35.57 46.32 8.03
C LEU A 995 -36.14 47.57 8.72
N ALA A 996 -37.45 47.56 8.93
CA ALA A 996 -38.16 48.64 9.60
C ALA A 996 -37.64 48.80 11.04
N PRO A 997 -37.55 50.04 11.58
CA PRO A 997 -37.10 50.25 12.96
C PRO A 997 -38.00 49.52 13.98
N LEU A 998 -37.39 48.76 14.89
CA LEU A 998 -38.09 48.14 16.03
C LEU A 998 -38.11 49.06 17.24
N ARG A 999 -39.22 49.03 18.00
CA ARG A 999 -39.25 49.67 19.33
C ARG A 999 -38.45 48.81 20.33
N PRO A 1000 -37.77 49.41 21.33
CA PRO A 1000 -37.00 48.64 22.30
C PRO A 1000 -37.77 47.51 23.00
N GLY A 1001 -39.05 47.75 23.33
CA GLY A 1001 -39.90 46.71 23.93
C GLY A 1001 -40.18 45.54 23.00
N GLU A 1002 -40.45 45.79 21.72
CA GLU A 1002 -40.65 44.74 20.69
C GLU A 1002 -39.34 43.95 20.48
N ALA A 1003 -38.20 44.64 20.49
CA ALA A 1003 -36.89 44.00 20.37
C ALA A 1003 -36.54 43.11 21.57
N TRP A 1004 -36.88 43.52 22.80
CA TRP A 1004 -36.71 42.69 23.99
C TRP A 1004 -37.58 41.45 23.97
N GLU A 1005 -38.82 41.55 23.50
CA GLU A 1005 -39.70 40.38 23.33
C GLU A 1005 -39.11 39.37 22.33
N HIS A 1006 -38.66 39.83 21.16
CA HIS A 1006 -38.03 38.96 20.16
C HIS A 1006 -36.72 38.34 20.67
N LEU A 1007 -35.88 39.12 21.35
CA LEU A 1007 -34.61 38.62 21.91
C LEU A 1007 -34.86 37.57 23.00
N GLY A 1008 -35.83 37.80 23.90
CA GLY A 1008 -36.22 36.83 24.93
C GLY A 1008 -36.75 35.52 24.35
N VAL A 1009 -37.49 35.57 23.23
CA VAL A 1009 -37.90 34.35 22.49
C VAL A 1009 -36.69 33.59 21.95
N MET A 1010 -35.73 34.28 21.31
CA MET A 1010 -34.52 33.64 20.79
C MET A 1010 -33.69 32.99 21.91
N LEU A 1011 -33.55 33.64 23.06
CA LEU A 1011 -32.80 33.12 24.19
C LEU A 1011 -33.40 31.84 24.78
N ARG A 1012 -34.73 31.74 24.88
CA ARG A 1012 -35.41 30.50 25.31
C ARG A 1012 -35.18 29.34 24.35
N TRP A 1013 -35.22 29.62 23.04
CA TRP A 1013 -34.91 28.62 22.02
C TRP A 1013 -33.45 28.20 22.03
N LEU A 1014 -32.51 29.13 22.26
CA LEU A 1014 -31.09 28.85 22.43
C LEU A 1014 -30.82 27.96 23.64
N GLU A 1015 -31.45 28.24 24.78
CA GLU A 1015 -31.31 27.43 26.00
C GLU A 1015 -31.77 25.99 25.76
N ARG A 1016 -32.88 25.82 25.02
CA ARG A 1016 -33.36 24.49 24.59
C ARG A 1016 -32.37 23.82 23.63
N ALA A 1017 -31.84 24.54 22.64
CA ALA A 1017 -30.88 24.03 21.65
C ALA A 1017 -29.54 23.57 22.25
N ARG A 1018 -29.16 24.06 23.44
CA ARG A 1018 -27.98 23.58 24.17
C ARG A 1018 -28.25 22.27 24.94
N ARG A 1019 -29.51 22.00 25.28
CA ARG A 1019 -29.94 20.79 26.00
C ARG A 1019 -30.23 19.63 25.07
N GLU A 1020 -30.81 19.91 23.90
CA GLU A 1020 -31.14 18.91 22.88
C GLU A 1020 -30.86 19.44 21.47
N PRO A 1021 -30.51 18.56 20.50
CA PRO A 1021 -30.29 18.99 19.14
C PRO A 1021 -31.63 19.37 18.49
N LEU A 1022 -31.81 20.66 18.15
CA LEU A 1022 -33.05 21.14 17.52
C LEU A 1022 -32.97 21.10 15.97
N PRO A 1023 -34.04 20.64 15.29
CA PRO A 1023 -34.08 20.47 13.84
C PRO A 1023 -34.39 21.80 13.12
N CYS A 1024 -33.48 22.77 13.16
CA CYS A 1024 -33.66 24.07 12.52
C CYS A 1024 -32.58 24.34 11.47
N ASP A 1025 -32.92 24.10 10.20
CA ASP A 1025 -32.18 24.59 9.04
C ASP A 1025 -32.78 25.92 8.54
N ALA A 1026 -31.93 26.84 8.07
CA ALA A 1026 -32.37 28.17 7.65
C ALA A 1026 -33.36 28.13 6.48
N ASP A 1027 -33.04 27.39 5.41
CA ASP A 1027 -33.82 27.38 4.18
C ASP A 1027 -35.15 26.65 4.41
N VAL A 1028 -35.12 25.56 5.19
CA VAL A 1028 -36.31 24.83 5.62
C VAL A 1028 -37.21 25.71 6.49
N ALA A 1029 -36.70 26.27 7.59
CA ALA A 1029 -37.48 27.13 8.49
C ALA A 1029 -38.05 28.38 7.80
N ALA A 1030 -37.31 28.96 6.84
CA ALA A 1030 -37.80 30.05 6.02
C ALA A 1030 -38.94 29.66 5.06
N ALA A 1031 -39.13 28.39 4.73
CA ALA A 1031 -40.22 27.92 3.88
C ALA A 1031 -41.50 27.55 4.67
N PHE A 1032 -41.41 27.29 5.98
CA PHE A 1032 -42.55 26.89 6.83
C PHE A 1032 -43.65 27.96 6.95
N PRO A 1033 -44.91 27.61 7.29
CA PRO A 1033 -46.00 28.59 7.47
C PRO A 1033 -45.78 29.45 8.72
N LYS A 1034 -46.09 30.76 8.64
CA LYS A 1034 -46.00 31.67 9.80
C LYS A 1034 -47.36 32.17 10.27
N ASP A 1035 -48.28 32.51 9.35
CA ASP A 1035 -49.64 33.01 9.67
C ASP A 1035 -50.79 32.42 8.81
N ASP A 1036 -50.52 31.73 7.66
CA ASP A 1036 -51.35 30.75 6.90
C ASP A 1036 -50.62 30.34 5.58
N GLU A 1037 -51.12 29.33 4.84
CA GLU A 1037 -50.40 28.40 3.91
C GLU A 1037 -49.33 28.98 2.93
N PRO A 1038 -48.03 28.65 3.11
CA PRO A 1038 -47.12 28.46 1.98
C PRO A 1038 -47.58 27.24 1.19
N ARG A 1039 -47.31 27.20 -0.12
CA ARG A 1039 -47.66 26.02 -0.91
C ARG A 1039 -46.85 24.84 -0.35
N PRO A 1040 -47.43 23.64 -0.16
CA PRO A 1040 -46.67 22.43 0.18
C PRO A 1040 -45.40 22.28 -0.68
N SER A 1041 -45.46 22.71 -1.95
CA SER A 1041 -44.34 22.77 -2.88
C SER A 1041 -43.12 23.59 -2.41
N ASP A 1042 -43.30 24.64 -1.62
CA ASP A 1042 -42.22 25.52 -1.16
C ASP A 1042 -41.43 24.87 -0.01
N ILE A 1043 -42.12 24.11 0.86
CA ILE A 1043 -41.50 23.29 1.92
C ILE A 1043 -40.81 22.08 1.29
N GLU A 1044 -41.48 21.40 0.36
CA GLU A 1044 -40.89 20.29 -0.41
C GLU A 1044 -39.61 20.74 -1.15
N ALA A 1045 -39.61 21.91 -1.76
CA ALA A 1045 -38.42 22.46 -2.42
C ALA A 1045 -37.29 22.86 -1.45
N ALA A 1046 -37.62 23.23 -0.20
CA ALA A 1046 -36.61 23.50 0.82
C ALA A 1046 -36.02 22.21 1.40
N LEU A 1047 -36.86 21.20 1.64
CA LEU A 1047 -36.42 19.86 2.02
C LEU A 1047 -35.56 19.22 0.93
N ALA A 1048 -35.99 19.30 -0.34
CA ALA A 1048 -35.21 18.81 -1.46
C ALA A 1048 -33.79 19.42 -1.45
N ARG A 1049 -33.66 20.74 -1.23
CA ARG A 1049 -32.35 21.38 -1.10
C ARG A 1049 -31.52 20.94 0.11
N PHE A 1050 -32.16 20.50 1.19
CA PHE A 1050 -31.48 19.95 2.36
C PHE A 1050 -30.95 18.53 2.09
N HIS A 1051 -31.68 17.73 1.31
CA HIS A 1051 -31.35 16.34 0.99
C HIS A 1051 -30.56 16.17 -0.31
N GLU A 1052 -30.55 17.15 -1.20
CA GLU A 1052 -29.82 17.10 -2.46
C GLU A 1052 -28.44 17.75 -2.31
N ALA A 1053 -27.43 17.07 -2.84
CA ALA A 1053 -26.10 17.63 -2.98
C ALA A 1053 -26.17 18.88 -3.88
N PRO A 1054 -25.66 20.04 -3.44
CA PRO A 1054 -25.43 21.13 -4.37
C PRO A 1054 -24.42 20.61 -5.40
N GLY A 1055 -24.68 20.77 -6.69
CA GLY A 1055 -23.91 20.17 -7.81
C GLY A 1055 -22.42 20.54 -7.93
N SER A 1056 -21.78 20.99 -6.85
CA SER A 1056 -20.38 21.34 -6.65
C SER A 1056 -19.59 20.27 -5.87
N GLY A 1057 -20.01 19.00 -5.89
CA GLY A 1057 -19.28 17.89 -5.24
C GLY A 1057 -19.31 17.88 -3.71
N GLN A 1058 -20.11 18.76 -3.06
CA GLN A 1058 -20.32 18.73 -1.63
C GLN A 1058 -21.46 17.76 -1.28
N PRO A 1059 -21.39 17.05 -0.12
CA PRO A 1059 -22.51 16.24 0.34
C PRO A 1059 -23.74 17.13 0.58
N ALA A 1060 -24.92 16.51 0.51
CA ALA A 1060 -26.16 17.16 0.94
C ALA A 1060 -26.04 17.63 2.40
N ALA A 1061 -26.75 18.69 2.77
CA ALA A 1061 -26.74 19.17 4.15
C ALA A 1061 -27.20 18.09 5.15
N ALA A 1062 -28.15 17.23 4.74
CA ALA A 1062 -28.61 16.07 5.51
C ALA A 1062 -27.51 15.03 5.80
N ASP A 1063 -26.51 14.93 4.92
CA ASP A 1063 -25.37 14.02 5.05
C ASP A 1063 -24.14 14.69 5.65
N GLY A 1064 -24.28 15.93 6.13
CA GLY A 1064 -23.22 16.68 6.79
C GLY A 1064 -22.71 15.96 8.06
N PRO A 1065 -21.41 16.01 8.36
CA PRO A 1065 -20.83 15.33 9.52
C PRO A 1065 -21.42 15.84 10.85
N ASP A 1066 -21.75 17.13 10.94
CA ASP A 1066 -22.41 17.72 12.12
C ASP A 1066 -23.86 17.23 12.29
N VAL A 1067 -24.59 17.02 11.19
CA VAL A 1067 -25.94 16.43 11.21
C VAL A 1067 -25.88 14.96 11.64
N LYS A 1068 -24.96 14.17 11.05
CA LYS A 1068 -24.75 12.77 11.43
C LYS A 1068 -24.33 12.60 12.89
N LEU A 1069 -23.53 13.52 13.42
CA LEU A 1069 -23.18 13.51 14.85
C LEU A 1069 -24.34 13.89 15.76
N ALA A 1070 -25.15 14.87 15.35
CA ALA A 1070 -26.27 15.33 16.16
C ALA A 1070 -27.45 14.35 16.15
N PHE A 1071 -27.74 13.70 15.02
CA PHE A 1071 -28.98 12.93 14.79
C PHE A 1071 -28.74 11.48 14.33
N GLY A 1072 -27.52 11.10 13.96
CA GLY A 1072 -27.21 9.76 13.46
C GLY A 1072 -27.76 9.54 12.05
N ASP A 1073 -28.37 8.38 11.84
CA ASP A 1073 -29.09 8.06 10.59
C ASP A 1073 -30.54 8.55 10.58
N ALA A 1074 -31.00 9.19 11.66
CA ALA A 1074 -32.31 9.83 11.67
C ALA A 1074 -32.28 11.10 10.82
N ASP A 1075 -33.30 11.27 9.98
CA ASP A 1075 -33.51 12.51 9.25
C ASP A 1075 -34.07 13.58 10.20
N PRO A 1076 -33.31 14.66 10.50
CA PRO A 1076 -33.78 15.70 11.40
C PRO A 1076 -34.92 16.53 10.81
N MET A 1077 -35.17 16.48 9.50
CA MET A 1077 -36.16 17.30 8.82
C MET A 1077 -37.43 16.52 8.40
N ARG A 1078 -37.61 15.31 8.94
CA ARG A 1078 -38.72 14.41 8.60
C ARG A 1078 -40.08 14.94 9.08
N LEU A 1079 -40.88 15.46 8.16
CA LEU A 1079 -42.22 16.01 8.45
C LEU A 1079 -43.27 14.97 8.90
N GLU A 1080 -43.09 13.70 8.56
CA GLU A 1080 -44.01 12.62 8.96
C GLU A 1080 -43.98 12.34 10.46
N ASP A 1081 -42.91 12.77 11.14
CA ASP A 1081 -42.83 12.78 12.59
C ASP A 1081 -43.57 14.02 13.12
N ALA A 1082 -44.70 13.78 13.77
CA ALA A 1082 -45.56 14.85 14.27
C ALA A 1082 -44.87 15.72 15.33
N GLU A 1083 -43.90 15.19 16.09
CA GLU A 1083 -43.19 15.96 17.10
C GLU A 1083 -42.17 16.90 16.46
N LEU A 1084 -41.36 16.38 15.52
CA LEU A 1084 -40.38 17.18 14.77
C LEU A 1084 -41.06 18.24 13.90
N GLY A 1085 -42.13 17.88 13.18
CA GLY A 1085 -42.89 18.82 12.36
C GLY A 1085 -43.52 19.96 13.17
N ASN A 1086 -44.06 19.66 14.37
CA ASN A 1086 -44.59 20.69 15.28
C ASN A 1086 -43.48 21.60 15.82
N LEU A 1087 -42.32 21.02 16.14
CA LEU A 1087 -41.15 21.76 16.64
C LEU A 1087 -40.62 22.74 15.57
N GLN A 1088 -40.48 22.28 14.33
CA GLN A 1088 -40.08 23.11 13.19
C GLN A 1088 -41.08 24.24 12.92
N ALA A 1089 -42.38 23.95 12.95
CA ALA A 1089 -43.42 24.96 12.76
C ALA A 1089 -43.40 26.02 13.89
N ALA A 1090 -43.17 25.61 15.13
CA ALA A 1090 -43.04 26.52 16.27
C ALA A 1090 -41.81 27.43 16.11
N MET A 1091 -40.64 26.85 15.80
CA MET A 1091 -39.41 27.62 15.58
C MET A 1091 -39.54 28.59 14.39
N ALA A 1092 -40.17 28.17 13.29
CA ALA A 1092 -40.41 29.02 12.13
C ALA A 1092 -41.33 30.21 12.47
N ARG A 1093 -42.42 29.97 13.22
CA ARG A 1093 -43.32 31.04 13.66
C ARG A 1093 -42.60 32.03 14.58
N ASP A 1094 -41.90 31.51 15.59
CA ASP A 1094 -41.30 32.31 16.66
C ASP A 1094 -40.04 33.08 16.20
N LEU A 1095 -39.19 32.45 15.37
CA LEU A 1095 -37.90 33.02 14.96
C LEU A 1095 -37.97 33.73 13.60
N TRP A 1096 -38.75 33.21 12.64
CA TRP A 1096 -38.81 33.74 11.27
C TRP A 1096 -40.05 34.59 10.98
N GLY A 1097 -41.16 34.39 11.68
CA GLY A 1097 -42.38 35.21 11.55
C GLY A 1097 -42.13 36.71 11.75
N PRO A 1098 -41.47 37.13 12.85
CA PRO A 1098 -41.12 38.52 13.09
C PRO A 1098 -40.25 39.16 12.00
N LEU A 1099 -39.29 38.39 11.45
CA LEU A 1099 -38.44 38.84 10.35
C LEU A 1099 -39.25 39.15 9.09
N GLU A 1100 -40.13 38.23 8.68
CA GLU A 1100 -40.98 38.42 7.48
C GLU A 1100 -42.00 39.55 7.67
N ALA A 1101 -42.49 39.77 8.89
CA ALA A 1101 -43.34 40.93 9.21
C ALA A 1101 -42.55 42.25 9.11
N CYS A 1102 -41.32 42.29 9.62
CA CYS A 1102 -40.44 43.46 9.55
C CYS A 1102 -40.10 43.83 8.10
N LEU A 1103 -39.78 42.85 7.26
CA LEU A 1103 -39.49 43.05 5.83
C LEU A 1103 -40.72 43.55 5.06
N ARG A 1104 -41.92 43.04 5.34
CA ARG A 1104 -43.18 43.51 4.72
C ARG A 1104 -43.52 44.94 5.10
N GLY A 1105 -43.42 45.29 6.39
CA GLY A 1105 -43.70 46.64 6.88
C GLY A 1105 -42.79 47.70 6.27
N ALA A 1106 -41.54 47.35 5.95
CA ALA A 1106 -40.62 48.24 5.26
C ALA A 1106 -41.01 48.48 3.78
N ALA A 1107 -41.53 47.48 3.08
CA ALA A 1107 -41.97 47.59 1.68
C ALA A 1107 -43.24 48.46 1.53
N GLU A 1108 -44.17 48.35 2.49
CA GLU A 1108 -45.39 49.15 2.51
C GLU A 1108 -45.11 50.63 2.81
N GLY A 1109 -44.17 50.92 3.72
CA GLY A 1109 -43.74 52.29 4.06
C GLY A 1109 -42.91 52.99 2.98
N ALA A 1110 -42.33 52.25 2.03
CA ALA A 1110 -41.58 52.82 0.90
C ALA A 1110 -42.47 53.18 -0.31
N SER A 1111 -43.71 52.68 -0.35
CA SER A 1111 -44.71 52.96 -1.40
C SER A 1111 -45.67 54.11 -1.04
N SER A 1112 -45.56 54.65 0.17
CA SER A 1112 -46.24 55.86 0.67
C SER A 1112 -45.29 57.03 0.75
#